data_AF-A0AAW0HY39-F1
#
_entry.id   AF-A0AAW0HY39-F1
#
_cell.length_a   1.000
_cell.length_b   1.000
_cell.length_c   1.000
_cell.angle_alpha   90.00
_cell.angle_beta   90.00
_cell.angle_gamma   90.00
#
_symmetry.space_group_name_H-M   'P 1'
#
loop_
_entity.id
_entity.type
_entity.pdbx_description
1 polymer ?
#
loop_
_entity_poly.entity_id
_entity_poly.type
_entity_poly.pdbx_seq_one_letter_code
_entity_poly.pdbx_strand_id
1 'polypeptide(L)'
;MEILTGDPITTYLSPLVHDLICNLGFELREKCDISSIVTQNGEVLWKAITDRVRYAESGQSLDYRESVRLLGPVCEAIHLHTLSLTRAQFEIKYSPWFQWTAYPELFLEIFDALESLNSAAVSLSVMKLTSCLERALGDVFLLIGKECPFLLRDLLASAELAQVFGHAAVLFSYVVVDSRTGSVTEELPSPNKSHIGPSTFCYSYKPRGRVTYEVLSAVENTMMNSAFILKAMLPYWEMAVAKFKVHRFADCTTLLLSQLEAGLRRVFAAVNKCPARLLTAESTILYTTFDEILAKHLNDGSINQLPHFLGEPAMEFLWDFLSYQEGPRIRDRLSHGEINLREFPREAASQLLTFSLVLLLRFTEEDTLSELKEEAGVQMLVSLAEGYRSRCHPAFQLQKQVLSCGESLRMWDVLPFPEEPRQEAARLEDNSEAHACNTLISKILCELCRHVPGSTCAVDGSDGLPPERRPQLLKELCSTRIPTLFCPRLVLEVVVLLRGISSQCQRVSDQVTASLQLRHRQWVERRLRSRQRQNYLRMLNSVGLLSPGLYLILLLLALELVSVHAVLGKSAPERQQYLRFLKLILQYTENLAAYTNQEKNKWNEAISLTHAVLLRIWTFSEKKQMLMHLAKNSTNQVDTS
;
A
#
# COMPACT_ATOMS: atom_id res chain seq x y z
N MET A 1 -7.46 30.86 -6.42
CA MET A 1 -8.38 30.68 -5.27
C MET A 1 -7.56 30.98 -4.03
N GLU A 2 -7.91 32.00 -3.25
CA GLU A 2 -7.16 32.36 -2.04
C GLU A 2 -7.31 31.23 -1.01
N ILE A 3 -6.24 30.45 -0.81
CA ILE A 3 -6.16 29.47 0.27
C ILE A 3 -6.09 30.29 1.55
N LEU A 4 -7.21 30.41 2.29
CA LEU A 4 -7.36 31.03 3.61
C LEU A 4 -6.09 31.78 4.03
N THR A 5 -5.97 33.01 3.53
CA THR A 5 -4.90 33.98 3.83
C THR A 5 -5.21 34.75 5.11
N GLY A 6 -6.36 34.50 5.73
CA GLY A 6 -6.80 35.13 6.98
C GLY A 6 -6.06 34.58 8.19
N ASP A 7 -5.51 35.51 8.97
CA ASP A 7 -4.74 35.42 10.22
C ASP A 7 -3.79 34.23 10.41
N PRO A 8 -2.53 34.45 10.84
CA PRO A 8 -1.59 33.35 11.03
C PRO A 8 -2.11 32.42 12.12
N ILE A 9 -2.69 31.29 11.72
CA ILE A 9 -3.01 30.18 12.62
C ILE A 9 -1.70 29.80 13.32
N THR A 10 -1.60 30.14 14.60
CA THR A 10 -0.41 29.88 15.42
C THR A 10 -0.35 28.42 15.87
N THR A 11 -1.50 27.75 15.96
CA THR A 11 -1.61 26.35 16.40
C THR A 11 -2.79 25.64 15.76
N TYR A 12 -2.65 24.32 15.60
CA TYR A 12 -3.70 23.40 15.12
C TYR A 12 -4.46 22.74 16.26
N LEU A 13 -4.13 23.07 17.50
CA LEU A 13 -4.81 22.56 18.68
C LEU A 13 -6.11 23.35 18.89
N SER A 14 -7.20 22.68 19.27
CA SER A 14 -8.36 23.40 19.79
C SER A 14 -7.96 24.16 21.07
N PRO A 15 -8.68 25.22 21.48
CA PRO A 15 -8.36 25.96 22.69
C PRO A 15 -8.22 25.08 23.94
N LEU A 16 -9.07 24.05 24.08
CA LEU A 16 -9.03 23.12 25.22
C LEU A 16 -7.78 22.24 25.22
N VAL A 17 -7.44 21.66 24.06
CA VAL A 17 -6.24 20.79 23.97
C VAL A 17 -4.97 21.63 24.04
N HIS A 18 -4.98 22.85 23.50
CA HIS A 18 -3.89 23.79 23.67
C HIS A 18 -3.67 24.12 25.15
N ASP A 19 -4.73 24.44 25.90
CA ASP A 19 -4.62 24.69 27.34
C ASP A 19 -4.03 23.48 28.08
N LEU A 20 -4.53 22.29 27.76
CA LEU A 20 -4.10 21.04 28.37
C LEU A 20 -2.61 20.74 28.15
N ILE A 21 -2.12 20.89 26.92
CA ILE A 21 -0.75 20.55 26.52
C ILE A 21 0.24 21.67 26.86
N CYS A 22 -0.14 22.93 26.62
CA CYS A 22 0.80 24.06 26.67
C CYS A 22 0.75 24.86 27.98
N ASN A 23 -0.35 24.80 28.73
CA ASN A 23 -0.54 25.65 29.92
C ASN A 23 -0.68 24.84 31.21
N LEU A 24 -1.56 23.84 31.23
CA LEU A 24 -2.00 23.19 32.46
C LEU A 24 -0.88 22.50 33.24
N GLY A 25 -0.01 21.76 32.54
CA GLY A 25 1.15 21.10 33.15
C GLY A 25 2.19 22.09 33.71
N PHE A 26 2.10 23.37 33.37
CA PHE A 26 3.02 24.43 33.84
C PHE A 26 2.38 25.34 34.90
N GLU A 27 1.12 25.08 35.28
CA GLU A 27 0.37 25.90 36.24
C GLU A 27 0.94 25.74 37.67
N LEU A 28 1.19 24.50 38.09
CA LEU A 28 1.80 24.20 39.39
C LEU A 28 3.32 24.38 39.31
N ARG A 29 3.87 25.23 40.18
CA ARG A 29 5.32 25.51 40.28
C ARG A 29 5.99 24.87 41.49
N GLU A 30 5.53 23.69 41.87
CA GLU A 30 6.14 22.92 42.96
C GLU A 30 7.53 22.43 42.54
N LYS A 31 8.52 22.49 43.44
CA LYS A 31 9.85 21.91 43.16
C LYS A 31 9.89 20.46 43.65
N CYS A 32 9.91 19.52 42.70
CA CYS A 32 10.13 18.11 43.02
C CYS A 32 11.63 17.80 43.08
N ASP A 33 12.09 17.16 44.16
CA ASP A 33 13.45 16.63 44.23
C ASP A 33 13.56 15.38 43.35
N ILE A 34 14.50 15.37 42.41
CA ILE A 34 14.74 14.23 41.52
C ILE A 34 15.05 12.95 42.30
N SER A 35 15.66 13.04 43.49
CA SER A 35 15.96 11.87 44.33
C SER A 35 14.71 11.12 44.79
N SER A 36 13.56 11.79 44.78
CA SER A 36 12.26 11.20 45.09
C SER A 36 11.60 10.51 43.90
N ILE A 37 12.09 10.74 42.68
CA ILE A 37 11.52 10.24 41.42
C ILE A 37 12.41 9.17 40.78
N VAL A 38 13.73 9.34 40.82
CA VAL A 38 14.71 8.43 40.20
C VAL A 38 15.85 8.12 41.16
N THR A 39 16.21 6.85 41.30
CA THR A 39 17.33 6.43 42.13
C THR A 39 18.68 6.83 41.51
N GLN A 40 19.75 6.71 42.30
CA GLN A 40 21.12 6.94 41.80
C GLN A 40 21.46 6.03 40.60
N ASN A 41 20.90 4.82 40.57
CA ASN A 41 21.10 3.83 39.52
C ASN A 41 20.17 4.01 38.30
N GLY A 42 19.26 4.99 38.34
CA GLY A 42 18.37 5.29 37.21
C GLY A 42 17.01 4.59 37.26
N GLU A 43 16.67 3.93 38.37
CA GLU A 43 15.38 3.27 38.54
C GLU A 43 14.28 4.29 38.84
N VAL A 44 13.12 4.13 38.21
CA VAL A 44 11.95 4.98 38.44
C VAL A 44 11.23 4.57 39.72
N LEU A 45 11.06 5.52 40.65
CA LEU A 45 10.27 5.35 41.86
C LEU A 45 8.80 5.65 41.55
N TRP A 46 8.10 4.64 41.01
CA TRP A 46 6.71 4.76 40.53
C TRP A 46 5.73 5.41 41.50
N LYS A 47 5.95 5.26 42.82
CA LYS A 47 5.09 5.88 43.84
C LYS A 47 4.98 7.40 43.69
N ALA A 48 6.09 8.07 43.37
CA ALA A 48 6.12 9.52 43.18
C ALA A 48 5.26 9.97 41.99
N ILE A 49 5.09 9.09 41.00
CA ILE A 49 4.24 9.31 39.82
C ILE A 49 2.79 8.96 40.14
N THR A 50 2.52 7.80 40.74
CA THR A 50 1.16 7.34 41.03
C THR A 50 0.43 8.24 42.03
N ASP A 51 1.14 8.81 43.01
CA ASP A 51 0.54 9.70 44.01
C ASP A 51 0.02 11.01 43.39
N ARG A 52 0.47 11.33 42.17
CA ARG A 52 0.09 12.51 41.37
C ARG A 52 -1.00 12.21 40.32
N VAL A 53 -1.36 10.95 40.12
CA VAL A 53 -2.49 10.57 39.26
C VAL A 53 -3.78 10.58 40.08
N ARG A 54 -4.84 11.21 39.58
CA ARG A 54 -6.12 11.39 40.27
C ARG A 54 -7.26 10.72 39.51
N TYR A 55 -8.20 10.16 40.27
CA TYR A 55 -9.45 9.61 39.76
C TYR A 55 -10.59 10.57 40.08
N ALA A 56 -11.61 10.60 39.22
CA ALA A 56 -12.85 11.31 39.47
C ALA A 56 -13.52 10.82 40.75
N GLU A 57 -14.41 11.63 41.33
CA GLU A 57 -15.09 11.34 42.59
C GLU A 57 -15.86 10.00 42.61
N SER A 58 -16.27 9.51 41.44
CA SER A 58 -16.91 8.19 41.26
C SER A 58 -15.93 7.01 41.36
N GLY A 59 -14.61 7.26 41.34
CA GLY A 59 -13.53 6.28 41.35
C GLY A 59 -13.40 5.45 40.06
N GLN A 60 -14.29 5.66 39.09
CA GLN A 60 -14.39 4.83 37.88
C GLN A 60 -13.67 5.40 36.66
N SER A 61 -13.37 6.71 36.65
CA SER A 61 -12.68 7.38 35.56
C SER A 61 -11.50 8.22 36.07
N LEU A 62 -10.48 8.36 35.22
CA LEU A 62 -9.32 9.20 35.48
C LEU A 62 -9.73 10.69 35.45
N ASP A 63 -9.34 11.48 36.45
CA ASP A 63 -9.37 12.94 36.35
C ASP A 63 -8.13 13.38 35.58
N TYR A 64 -8.28 13.42 34.25
CA TYR A 64 -7.18 13.69 33.34
C TYR A 64 -6.59 15.08 33.55
N ARG A 65 -7.45 16.10 33.74
CA ARG A 65 -7.02 17.49 33.88
C ARG A 65 -6.21 17.66 35.18
N GLU A 66 -6.74 17.18 36.29
CA GLU A 66 -6.01 17.27 37.57
C GLU A 66 -4.71 16.44 37.55
N SER A 67 -4.73 15.27 36.93
CA SER A 67 -3.53 14.43 36.77
C SER A 67 -2.43 15.13 35.98
N VAL A 68 -2.77 15.76 34.83
CA VAL A 68 -1.79 16.53 34.04
C VAL A 68 -1.22 17.70 34.85
N ARG A 69 -2.07 18.42 35.58
CA ARG A 69 -1.66 19.54 36.44
C ARG A 69 -0.65 19.07 37.49
N LEU A 70 -0.93 17.97 38.18
CA LEU A 70 -0.09 17.42 39.26
C LEU A 70 1.20 16.74 38.77
N LEU A 71 1.18 16.16 37.56
CA LEU A 71 2.36 15.53 36.95
C LEU A 71 3.34 16.54 36.35
N GLY A 72 2.88 17.76 36.03
CA GLY A 72 3.70 18.85 35.50
C GLY A 72 5.06 19.05 36.21
N PRO A 73 5.07 19.31 37.53
CA PRO A 73 6.31 19.42 38.32
C PRO A 73 7.24 18.20 38.26
N VAL A 74 6.67 16.99 38.17
CA VAL A 74 7.43 15.74 38.07
C VAL A 74 8.12 15.65 36.71
N CYS A 75 7.38 15.95 35.63
CA CYS A 75 7.92 16.01 34.28
C CYS A 75 9.01 17.08 34.13
N GLU A 76 8.83 18.26 34.74
CA GLU A 76 9.84 19.32 34.78
C GLU A 76 11.12 18.85 35.49
N ALA A 77 11.00 18.23 36.68
CA ALA A 77 12.15 17.71 37.41
C ALA A 77 12.90 16.62 36.61
N ILE A 78 12.19 15.71 35.95
CA ILE A 78 12.78 14.69 35.06
C ILE A 78 13.49 15.35 33.87
N HIS A 79 12.87 16.35 33.25
CA HIS A 79 13.45 17.08 32.12
C HIS A 79 14.74 17.79 32.52
N LEU A 80 14.73 18.54 33.63
CA LEU A 80 15.90 19.25 34.15
C LEU A 80 17.03 18.29 34.54
N HIS A 81 16.70 17.17 35.19
CA HIS A 81 17.67 16.13 35.51
C HIS A 81 18.28 15.54 34.24
N THR A 82 17.46 15.22 33.25
CA THR A 82 17.93 14.65 31.98
C THR A 82 18.90 15.62 31.29
N LEU A 83 18.55 16.91 31.20
CA LEU A 83 19.43 17.93 30.62
C LEU A 83 20.70 18.21 31.43
N SER A 84 20.74 17.83 32.72
CA SER A 84 21.94 17.99 33.55
C SER A 84 23.00 16.92 33.29
N LEU A 85 22.62 15.83 32.63
CA LEU A 85 23.52 14.73 32.32
C LEU A 85 24.31 15.04 31.05
N THR A 86 25.54 14.56 30.99
CA THR A 86 26.25 14.44 29.70
C THR A 86 25.77 13.20 28.95
N ARG A 87 25.93 13.19 27.62
CA ARG A 87 25.66 12.02 26.77
C ARG A 87 26.26 10.72 27.31
N ALA A 88 27.51 10.74 27.77
CA ALA A 88 28.18 9.57 28.34
C ALA A 88 27.56 9.11 29.67
N GLN A 89 27.16 10.04 30.54
CA GLN A 89 26.47 9.72 31.79
C GLN A 89 25.08 9.14 31.52
N PHE A 90 24.34 9.71 30.56
CA PHE A 90 23.04 9.20 30.15
C PHE A 90 23.17 7.78 29.58
N GLU A 91 24.14 7.55 28.70
CA GLU A 91 24.40 6.26 28.08
C GLU A 91 24.74 5.18 29.14
N ILE A 92 25.69 5.46 30.04
CA ILE A 92 26.08 4.51 31.09
C ILE A 92 24.90 4.21 32.02
N LYS A 93 24.10 5.23 32.36
CA LYS A 93 23.03 5.12 33.35
C LYS A 93 21.73 4.50 32.80
N TYR A 94 21.34 4.87 31.57
CA TYR A 94 20.01 4.54 31.03
C TYR A 94 20.01 3.55 29.86
N SER A 95 21.06 3.47 29.03
CA SER A 95 21.08 2.52 27.89
C SER A 95 20.86 1.05 28.25
N PRO A 96 21.31 0.53 29.42
CA PRO A 96 21.00 -0.84 29.83
C PRO A 96 19.49 -1.11 29.97
N TRP A 97 18.69 -0.09 30.27
CA TRP A 97 17.24 -0.19 30.48
C TRP A 97 16.45 -0.22 29.17
N PHE A 98 17.05 0.16 28.03
CA PHE A 98 16.37 0.25 26.74
C PHE A 98 16.54 -0.98 25.86
N GLN A 99 17.28 -2.01 26.31
CA GLN A 99 17.63 -3.17 25.50
C GLN A 99 16.43 -3.98 24.99
N TRP A 100 15.30 -3.92 25.70
CA TRP A 100 14.06 -4.61 25.32
C TRP A 100 13.33 -3.96 24.13
N THR A 101 13.71 -2.75 23.72
CA THR A 101 13.04 -2.00 22.64
C THR A 101 13.54 -2.31 21.23
N ALA A 102 14.47 -3.27 21.10
CA ALA A 102 15.21 -3.62 19.88
C ALA A 102 16.09 -2.51 19.27
N TYR A 103 15.85 -1.22 19.60
CA TYR A 103 16.58 -0.07 19.10
C TYR A 103 17.06 0.86 20.24
N PRO A 104 17.90 0.38 21.17
CA PRO A 104 18.36 1.20 22.31
C PRO A 104 19.12 2.46 21.88
N GLU A 105 19.79 2.43 20.73
CA GLU A 105 20.53 3.57 20.19
C GLU A 105 19.63 4.75 19.79
N LEU A 106 18.35 4.50 19.53
CA LEU A 106 17.37 5.55 19.28
C LEU A 106 17.28 6.52 20.47
N PHE A 107 17.40 6.03 21.70
CA PHE A 107 17.30 6.85 22.90
C PHE A 107 18.47 7.82 23.04
N LEU A 108 19.65 7.47 22.53
CA LEU A 108 20.79 8.39 22.43
C LEU A 108 20.53 9.47 21.38
N GLU A 109 19.98 9.12 20.21
CA GLU A 109 19.57 10.11 19.21
C GLU A 109 18.51 11.08 19.76
N ILE A 110 17.56 10.58 20.56
CA ILE A 110 16.52 11.39 21.23
C ILE A 110 17.15 12.33 22.26
N PHE A 111 18.10 11.82 23.06
CA PHE A 111 18.83 12.62 24.05
C PHE A 111 19.58 13.78 23.39
N ASP A 112 20.34 13.49 22.32
CA ASP A 112 21.06 14.51 21.54
C ASP A 112 20.09 15.56 20.95
N ALA A 113 18.88 15.14 20.54
CA ALA A 113 17.85 16.05 20.04
C ALA A 113 17.26 16.95 21.14
N LEU A 114 17.05 16.42 22.35
CA LEU A 114 16.59 17.20 23.51
C LEU A 114 17.60 18.27 23.91
N GLU A 115 18.90 17.95 23.93
CA GLU A 115 19.97 18.93 24.19
C GLU A 115 20.02 20.04 23.13
N SER A 116 19.74 19.71 21.86
CA SER A 116 19.78 20.68 20.76
C SER A 116 18.70 21.76 20.84
N LEU A 117 17.63 21.53 21.60
CA LEU A 117 16.43 22.36 21.69
C LEU A 117 15.78 22.69 20.32
N ASN A 118 16.12 21.94 19.26
CA ASN A 118 15.52 22.10 17.95
C ASN A 118 14.15 21.42 17.93
N SER A 119 13.07 22.20 17.81
CA SER A 119 11.69 21.71 17.88
C SER A 119 11.40 20.61 16.85
N ALA A 120 11.86 20.74 15.61
CA ALA A 120 11.66 19.73 14.57
C ALA A 120 12.41 18.43 14.88
N ALA A 121 13.60 18.50 15.46
CA ALA A 121 14.36 17.33 15.90
C ALA A 121 13.69 16.63 17.09
N VAL A 122 13.16 17.40 18.05
CA VAL A 122 12.42 16.88 19.20
C VAL A 122 11.12 16.21 18.74
N SER A 123 10.34 16.82 17.86
CA SER A 123 9.12 16.19 17.33
C SER A 123 9.41 14.93 16.52
N LEU A 124 10.46 14.92 15.70
CA LEU A 124 10.90 13.70 15.01
C LEU A 124 11.28 12.60 16.01
N SER A 125 11.96 12.98 17.09
CA SER A 125 12.34 12.08 18.18
C SER A 125 11.11 11.48 18.86
N VAL A 126 10.09 12.28 19.13
CA VAL A 126 8.80 11.80 19.68
C VAL A 126 8.12 10.83 18.71
N MET A 127 8.03 11.15 17.41
CA MET A 127 7.42 10.26 16.40
C MET A 127 8.15 8.91 16.29
N LYS A 128 9.48 8.91 16.37
CA LYS A 128 10.29 7.67 16.35
C LYS A 128 10.14 6.90 17.66
N LEU A 129 10.10 7.59 18.79
CA LEU A 129 9.95 6.99 20.11
C LEU A 129 8.60 6.28 20.24
N THR A 130 7.50 6.92 19.85
CA THR A 130 6.16 6.31 19.94
C THR A 130 6.05 5.06 19.08
N SER A 131 6.61 5.09 17.86
CA SER A 131 6.69 3.92 16.97
C SER A 131 7.52 2.78 17.57
N CYS A 132 8.68 3.09 18.14
CA CYS A 132 9.54 2.13 18.81
C CYS A 132 8.85 1.50 20.03
N LEU A 133 8.19 2.31 20.86
CA LEU A 133 7.45 1.86 22.03
C LEU A 133 6.25 1.01 21.63
N GLU A 134 5.49 1.39 20.61
CA GLU A 134 4.34 0.62 20.13
C GLU A 134 4.76 -0.78 19.67
N ARG A 135 5.86 -0.89 18.92
CA ARG A 135 6.45 -2.18 18.54
C ARG A 135 6.85 -2.99 19.77
N ALA A 136 7.68 -2.42 20.64
CA ALA A 136 8.26 -3.14 21.77
C ALA A 136 7.18 -3.60 22.76
N LEU A 137 6.20 -2.75 23.05
CA LEU A 137 5.05 -3.10 23.89
C LEU A 137 4.16 -4.15 23.22
N GLY A 138 4.02 -4.11 21.89
CA GLY A 138 3.30 -5.13 21.14
C GLY A 138 3.97 -6.50 21.26
N ASP A 139 5.30 -6.55 21.19
CA ASP A 139 6.07 -7.78 21.37
C ASP A 139 5.91 -8.32 22.80
N VAL A 140 5.94 -7.45 23.82
CA VAL A 140 5.66 -7.85 25.22
C VAL A 140 4.23 -8.35 25.39
N PHE A 141 3.25 -7.68 24.80
CA PHE A 141 1.85 -8.11 24.85
C PHE A 141 1.68 -9.53 24.30
N LEU A 142 2.34 -9.85 23.18
CA LEU A 142 2.26 -11.17 22.53
C LEU A 142 2.90 -12.31 23.34
N LEU A 143 3.59 -12.02 24.44
CA LEU A 143 4.03 -13.05 25.40
C LEU A 143 2.86 -13.66 26.19
N ILE A 144 1.74 -12.92 26.33
CA ILE A 144 0.57 -13.30 27.12
C ILE A 144 -0.68 -13.39 26.23
N GLY A 145 -0.91 -12.35 25.42
CA GLY A 145 -2.08 -12.21 24.55
C GLY A 145 -1.95 -12.91 23.21
N LYS A 146 -3.05 -12.97 22.45
CA LYS A 146 -3.09 -13.58 21.10
C LYS A 146 -3.31 -12.56 20.00
N GLU A 147 -4.20 -11.59 20.22
CA GLU A 147 -4.55 -10.56 19.25
C GLU A 147 -4.15 -9.19 19.81
N CYS A 148 -3.01 -8.68 19.35
CA CYS A 148 -2.50 -7.41 19.85
C CYS A 148 -3.36 -6.23 19.34
N PRO A 149 -3.78 -5.29 20.20
CA PRO A 149 -4.51 -4.09 19.79
C PRO A 149 -3.82 -3.29 18.69
N PHE A 150 -4.61 -2.57 17.88
CA PHE A 150 -4.10 -1.81 16.74
C PHE A 150 -3.47 -0.46 17.12
N LEU A 151 -3.99 0.22 18.14
CA LEU A 151 -3.51 1.54 18.54
C LEU A 151 -2.69 1.45 19.83
N LEU A 152 -1.62 2.26 19.93
CA LEU A 152 -0.80 2.35 21.14
C LEU A 152 -1.62 2.61 22.40
N ARG A 153 -2.64 3.46 22.36
CA ARG A 153 -3.50 3.72 23.54
C ARG A 153 -4.27 2.47 23.99
N ASP A 154 -4.77 1.68 23.05
CA ASP A 154 -5.56 0.48 23.35
C ASP A 154 -4.64 -0.63 23.86
N LEU A 155 -3.42 -0.67 23.32
CA LEU A 155 -2.35 -1.53 23.81
C LEU A 155 -1.97 -1.16 25.25
N LEU A 156 -1.78 0.14 25.54
CA LEU A 156 -1.53 0.61 26.91
C LEU A 156 -2.70 0.30 27.83
N ALA A 157 -3.96 0.43 27.40
CA ALA A 157 -5.12 0.10 28.23
C ALA A 157 -5.31 -1.42 28.52
N SER A 158 -4.47 -2.29 27.95
CA SER A 158 -4.63 -3.74 28.08
C SER A 158 -4.25 -4.29 29.47
N ALA A 159 -4.98 -5.31 29.92
CA ALA A 159 -4.70 -6.00 31.18
C ALA A 159 -3.38 -6.79 31.12
N GLU A 160 -3.03 -7.30 29.94
CA GLU A 160 -1.81 -8.05 29.67
C GLU A 160 -0.57 -7.20 29.95
N LEU A 161 -0.53 -5.95 29.48
CA LEU A 161 0.60 -5.06 29.78
C LEU A 161 0.59 -4.60 31.25
N ALA A 162 -0.59 -4.36 31.83
CA ALA A 162 -0.69 -4.03 33.25
C ALA A 162 -0.18 -5.16 34.15
N GLN A 163 -0.32 -6.42 33.74
CA GLN A 163 0.23 -7.57 34.46
C GLN A 163 1.77 -7.60 34.44
N VAL A 164 2.40 -7.14 33.35
CA VAL A 164 3.86 -7.14 33.18
C VAL A 164 4.52 -5.90 33.79
N PHE A 165 4.01 -4.71 33.46
CA PHE A 165 4.61 -3.43 33.85
C PHE A 165 3.99 -2.85 35.13
N GLY A 166 2.87 -3.39 35.60
CA GLY A 166 2.10 -2.85 36.70
C GLY A 166 1.13 -1.75 36.25
N HIS A 167 0.00 -1.63 36.94
CA HIS A 167 -1.03 -0.62 36.66
C HIS A 167 -0.49 0.82 36.69
N ALA A 168 0.45 1.11 37.59
CA ALA A 168 1.06 2.42 37.76
C ALA A 168 1.74 2.94 36.48
N ALA A 169 2.60 2.11 35.89
CA ALA A 169 3.38 2.47 34.72
C ALA A 169 2.48 2.64 33.50
N VAL A 170 1.55 1.71 33.31
CA VAL A 170 0.56 1.73 32.24
C VAL A 170 -0.33 2.99 32.32
N LEU A 171 -0.81 3.33 33.51
CA LEU A 171 -1.67 4.49 33.72
C LEU A 171 -0.92 5.80 33.43
N PHE A 172 0.33 5.94 33.88
CA PHE A 172 1.15 7.09 33.55
C PHE A 172 1.39 7.20 32.04
N SER A 173 1.76 6.10 31.38
CA SER A 173 1.93 6.07 29.93
C SER A 173 0.64 6.46 29.19
N TYR A 174 -0.51 6.04 29.69
CA TYR A 174 -1.80 6.44 29.15
C TYR A 174 -2.03 7.95 29.25
N VAL A 175 -1.77 8.56 30.41
CA VAL A 175 -1.88 10.02 30.63
C VAL A 175 -0.95 10.80 29.69
N VAL A 176 0.23 10.28 29.40
CA VAL A 176 1.20 10.97 28.54
C VAL A 176 0.85 10.84 27.06
N VAL A 177 0.20 9.75 26.64
CA VAL A 177 -0.06 9.43 25.22
C VAL A 177 -1.46 9.83 24.76
N ASP A 178 -2.49 9.75 25.62
CA ASP A 178 -3.87 10.06 25.25
C ASP A 178 -4.28 11.45 25.73
N SER A 179 -4.74 12.32 24.84
CA SER A 179 -5.23 13.67 25.18
C SER A 179 -6.76 13.75 25.36
N ARG A 180 -7.48 12.62 25.29
CA ARG A 180 -8.95 12.60 25.40
C ARG A 180 -9.44 12.51 26.83
N THR A 181 -10.45 13.31 27.15
CA THR A 181 -11.11 13.35 28.47
C THR A 181 -12.42 12.54 28.46
N GLY A 182 -12.41 11.32 27.90
CA GLY A 182 -13.59 10.46 27.75
C GLY A 182 -13.38 9.06 28.31
N SER A 183 -14.42 8.46 28.91
CA SER A 183 -14.38 7.15 29.56
C SER A 183 -13.87 6.02 28.66
N VAL A 184 -13.24 5.02 29.29
CA VAL A 184 -12.65 3.80 28.70
C VAL A 184 -13.72 2.83 28.13
N THR A 185 -14.85 3.32 27.60
CA THR A 185 -16.05 2.49 27.42
C THR A 185 -16.74 2.62 26.06
N GLU A 186 -16.02 2.80 24.96
CA GLU A 186 -16.59 2.54 23.63
C GLU A 186 -15.66 1.66 22.79
N GLU A 187 -16.05 0.39 22.65
CA GLU A 187 -15.59 -0.50 21.60
C GLU A 187 -15.89 0.12 20.24
N LEU A 188 -14.89 0.76 19.63
CA LEU A 188 -14.89 0.98 18.19
C LEU A 188 -14.50 -0.34 17.49
N PRO A 189 -15.19 -0.73 16.41
CA PRO A 189 -14.93 -1.99 15.73
C PRO A 189 -13.50 -2.02 15.21
N SER A 190 -12.71 -2.94 15.76
CA SER A 190 -11.34 -3.21 15.33
C SER A 190 -11.35 -3.87 13.95
N PRO A 191 -10.67 -3.32 12.94
CA PRO A 191 -10.21 -4.14 11.84
C PRO A 191 -9.12 -5.06 12.39
N ASN A 192 -9.38 -6.37 12.41
CA ASN A 192 -8.44 -7.39 12.86
C ASN A 192 -7.03 -7.14 12.32
N LYS A 193 -6.01 -7.35 13.17
CA LYS A 193 -4.65 -7.60 12.70
C LYS A 193 -4.67 -8.88 11.87
N SER A 194 -4.86 -8.74 10.55
CA SER A 194 -4.41 -9.79 9.65
C SER A 194 -2.91 -9.94 9.87
N HIS A 195 -2.46 -11.12 10.28
CA HIS A 195 -1.05 -11.47 10.32
C HIS A 195 -0.43 -11.19 8.94
N ILE A 196 0.17 -10.03 8.76
CA ILE A 196 1.07 -9.78 7.65
C ILE A 196 2.39 -10.36 8.15
N GLY A 197 2.71 -11.57 7.68
CA GLY A 197 4.03 -12.19 7.88
C GLY A 197 5.15 -11.25 7.41
N PRO A 198 6.43 -11.61 7.59
CA PRO A 198 7.56 -10.75 7.24
C PRO A 198 7.45 -10.31 5.78
N SER A 199 6.90 -9.13 5.56
CA SER A 199 6.66 -8.60 4.24
C SER A 199 7.85 -7.71 3.95
N THR A 200 8.85 -8.32 3.32
CA THR A 200 9.90 -7.60 2.60
C THR A 200 9.25 -6.42 1.89
N PHE A 201 9.73 -5.21 2.15
CA PHE A 201 9.24 -3.99 1.51
C PHE A 201 9.38 -4.14 0.00
N CYS A 202 8.35 -4.66 -0.66
CA CYS A 202 8.44 -5.11 -2.04
C CYS A 202 8.02 -4.00 -2.99
N TYR A 203 8.61 -2.81 -2.81
CA TYR A 203 8.44 -1.69 -3.73
C TYR A 203 9.59 -1.69 -4.73
N SER A 204 9.50 -2.50 -5.79
CA SER A 204 10.57 -2.69 -6.77
C SER A 204 10.59 -1.64 -7.89
N TYR A 205 9.93 -0.49 -7.72
CA TYR A 205 9.81 0.51 -8.78
C TYR A 205 10.90 1.58 -8.66
N LYS A 206 11.77 1.66 -9.69
CA LYS A 206 12.73 2.74 -9.88
C LYS A 206 12.13 3.80 -10.81
N PRO A 207 11.75 4.99 -10.29
CA PRO A 207 11.27 6.07 -11.14
C PRO A 207 12.37 6.54 -12.09
N ARG A 208 11.98 6.94 -13.30
CA ARG A 208 12.91 7.53 -14.28
C ARG A 208 13.41 8.92 -13.86
N GLY A 209 12.72 9.60 -12.94
CA GLY A 209 13.19 10.83 -12.30
C GLY A 209 13.83 10.53 -10.95
N ARG A 210 15.08 10.95 -10.76
CA ARG A 210 15.73 10.98 -9.43
C ARG A 210 15.62 12.38 -8.86
N VAL A 211 15.45 12.48 -7.54
CA VAL A 211 15.69 13.75 -6.84
C VAL A 211 17.18 14.06 -6.95
N THR A 212 17.52 15.08 -7.73
CA THR A 212 18.89 15.59 -7.91
C THR A 212 19.15 16.75 -6.96
N TYR A 213 20.39 17.24 -6.91
CA TYR A 213 20.73 18.39 -6.06
C TYR A 213 20.02 19.66 -6.52
N GLU A 214 19.85 19.84 -7.83
CA GLU A 214 19.11 20.95 -8.44
C GLU A 214 17.65 20.94 -7.98
N VAL A 215 17.01 19.77 -8.01
CA VAL A 215 15.64 19.57 -7.51
C VAL A 215 15.54 19.90 -6.02
N LEU A 216 16.53 19.51 -5.20
CA LEU A 216 16.55 19.84 -3.77
C LEU A 216 16.69 21.33 -3.53
N SER A 217 17.51 22.02 -4.32
CA SER A 217 17.66 23.48 -4.25
C SER A 217 16.36 24.19 -4.65
N ALA A 218 15.67 23.69 -5.67
CA ALA A 218 14.37 24.20 -6.09
C ALA A 218 13.31 24.02 -4.98
N VAL A 219 13.32 22.89 -4.26
CA VAL A 219 12.44 22.65 -3.09
C VAL A 219 12.67 23.73 -2.04
N GLU A 220 13.92 23.98 -1.66
CA GLU A 220 14.28 24.94 -0.61
C GLU A 220 13.79 26.37 -0.95
N ASN A 221 13.95 26.80 -2.21
CA ASN A 221 13.45 28.10 -2.67
C ASN A 221 11.91 28.16 -2.68
N THR A 222 11.25 27.07 -3.05
CA THR A 222 9.77 27.01 -3.17
C THR A 222 9.09 27.00 -1.79
N MET A 223 9.73 26.38 -0.80
CA MET A 223 9.12 26.15 0.52
C MET A 223 8.68 27.44 1.23
N MET A 224 9.43 28.54 1.09
CA MET A 224 9.09 29.80 1.75
C MET A 224 7.87 30.49 1.13
N ASN A 225 7.58 30.19 -0.14
CA ASN A 225 6.58 30.89 -0.95
C ASN A 225 5.31 30.06 -1.21
N SER A 226 5.31 28.78 -0.84
CA SER A 226 4.17 27.90 -1.06
C SER A 226 3.09 28.08 0.00
N ALA A 227 1.86 28.37 -0.42
CA ALA A 227 0.69 28.40 0.45
C ALA A 227 0.29 27.00 0.96
N PHE A 228 0.94 25.93 0.51
CA PHE A 228 0.79 24.60 1.10
C PHE A 228 1.47 24.50 2.48
N ILE A 229 2.58 25.22 2.67
CA ILE A 229 3.35 25.22 3.90
C ILE A 229 2.81 26.29 4.83
N LEU A 230 2.78 25.94 6.11
CA LEU A 230 2.48 26.87 7.18
C LEU A 230 3.79 27.43 7.71
N LYS A 231 3.84 28.73 7.99
CA LYS A 231 5.06 29.38 8.48
C LYS A 231 5.65 28.67 9.71
N ALA A 232 4.80 28.25 10.65
CA ALA A 232 5.21 27.50 11.84
C ALA A 232 5.78 26.10 11.55
N MET A 233 5.46 25.53 10.38
CA MET A 233 5.89 24.20 9.96
C MET A 233 7.11 24.22 9.04
N LEU A 234 7.57 25.39 8.59
CA LEU A 234 8.73 25.53 7.71
C LEU A 234 10.00 24.81 8.25
N PRO A 235 10.34 24.89 9.56
CA PRO A 235 11.52 24.20 10.09
C PRO A 235 11.49 22.66 9.92
N TYR A 236 10.29 22.07 9.88
CA TYR A 236 10.11 20.63 9.71
C TYR A 236 10.36 20.20 8.26
N TRP A 237 9.96 21.04 7.30
CA TRP A 237 10.27 20.84 5.89
C TRP A 237 11.77 20.98 5.62
N GLU A 238 12.43 21.99 6.21
CA GLU A 238 13.88 22.19 6.08
C GLU A 238 14.64 20.99 6.65
N MET A 239 14.24 20.53 7.84
CA MET A 239 14.77 19.32 8.45
C MET A 239 14.55 18.09 7.56
N ALA A 240 13.37 17.94 6.94
CA ALA A 240 13.09 16.79 6.07
C ALA A 240 14.05 16.75 4.86
N VAL A 241 14.28 17.89 4.21
CA VAL A 241 15.24 18.03 3.11
C VAL A 241 16.67 17.76 3.58
N ALA A 242 17.07 18.32 4.73
CA ALA A 242 18.39 18.10 5.31
C ALA A 242 18.63 16.62 5.62
N LYS A 243 17.65 15.91 6.21
CA LYS A 243 17.73 14.47 6.50
C LYS A 243 17.85 13.65 5.22
N PHE A 244 17.19 14.03 4.13
CA PHE A 244 17.38 13.39 2.84
C PHE A 244 18.82 13.56 2.32
N LYS A 245 19.38 14.77 2.41
CA LYS A 245 20.76 15.10 1.97
C LYS A 245 21.81 14.27 2.73
N VAL A 246 21.60 13.98 4.01
CA VAL A 246 22.50 13.14 4.83
C VAL A 246 22.13 11.65 4.84
N HIS A 247 21.37 11.16 3.84
CA HIS A 247 20.98 9.75 3.70
C HIS A 247 20.13 9.17 4.84
N ARG A 248 19.49 10.03 5.65
CA ARG A 248 18.53 9.62 6.70
C ARG A 248 17.12 9.58 6.13
N PHE A 249 16.86 8.60 5.25
CA PHE A 249 15.63 8.51 4.46
C PHE A 249 14.37 8.25 5.28
N ALA A 250 14.45 7.48 6.37
CA ALA A 250 13.32 7.25 7.28
C ALA A 250 12.92 8.54 8.01
N ASP A 251 13.91 9.29 8.50
CA ASP A 251 13.69 10.57 9.19
C ASP A 251 13.04 11.60 8.24
N CYS A 252 13.55 11.69 7.01
CA CYS A 252 12.94 12.51 5.95
C CYS A 252 11.48 12.12 5.70
N THR A 253 11.21 10.83 5.50
CA THR A 253 9.86 10.33 5.21
C THR A 253 8.90 10.57 6.38
N THR A 254 9.35 10.36 7.61
CA THR A 254 8.55 10.58 8.83
C THR A 254 8.11 12.04 8.94
N LEU A 255 9.04 12.97 8.72
CA LEU A 255 8.72 14.41 8.68
C LEU A 255 7.79 14.75 7.51
N LEU A 256 8.09 14.27 6.30
CA LEU A 256 7.25 14.57 5.12
C LEU A 256 5.82 14.07 5.28
N LEU A 257 5.60 12.90 5.89
CA LEU A 257 4.25 12.37 6.12
C LEU A 257 3.41 13.30 7.00
N SER A 258 3.96 13.79 8.11
CA SER A 258 3.25 14.74 8.98
C SER A 258 2.99 16.06 8.27
N GLN A 259 3.96 16.52 7.47
CA GLN A 259 3.84 17.76 6.72
C GLN A 259 2.83 17.69 5.57
N LEU A 260 2.79 16.57 4.86
CA LEU A 260 1.79 16.31 3.83
C LEU A 260 0.39 16.25 4.42
N GLU A 261 0.22 15.61 5.58
CA GLU A 261 -1.07 15.55 6.25
C GLU A 261 -1.55 16.96 6.63
N ALA A 262 -0.67 17.80 7.17
CA ALA A 262 -0.98 19.18 7.54
C ALA A 262 -1.35 20.04 6.32
N GLY A 263 -0.54 20.00 5.26
CA GLY A 263 -0.81 20.77 4.04
C GLY A 263 -2.09 20.30 3.34
N LEU A 264 -2.31 18.98 3.23
CA LEU A 264 -3.54 18.43 2.65
C LEU A 264 -4.76 18.73 3.51
N ARG A 265 -4.65 18.75 4.85
CA ARG A 265 -5.73 19.17 5.74
C ARG A 265 -6.14 20.62 5.49
N ARG A 266 -5.17 21.52 5.25
CA ARG A 266 -5.43 22.91 4.86
C ARG A 266 -6.22 23.00 3.56
N VAL A 267 -5.77 22.28 2.53
CA VAL A 267 -6.45 22.26 1.23
C VAL A 267 -7.85 21.65 1.38
N PHE A 268 -7.96 20.52 2.08
CA PHE A 268 -9.22 19.84 2.36
C PHE A 268 -10.25 20.74 3.05
N ALA A 269 -9.84 21.44 4.11
CA ALA A 269 -10.72 22.35 4.85
C ALA A 269 -11.20 23.51 3.96
N ALA A 270 -10.31 24.04 3.10
CA ALA A 270 -10.65 25.11 2.17
C ALA A 270 -11.63 24.65 1.08
N VAL A 271 -11.33 23.56 0.37
CA VAL A 271 -12.15 23.10 -0.78
C VAL A 271 -13.50 22.54 -0.35
N ASN A 272 -13.58 21.94 0.85
CA ASN A 272 -14.84 21.46 1.44
C ASN A 272 -15.54 22.52 2.30
N LYS A 273 -15.03 23.76 2.36
CA LYS A 273 -15.62 24.88 3.14
C LYS A 273 -15.87 24.55 4.61
N CYS A 274 -14.96 23.81 5.24
CA CYS A 274 -15.04 23.40 6.64
C CYS A 274 -13.83 23.89 7.45
N PRO A 275 -13.69 25.21 7.68
CA PRO A 275 -12.52 25.79 8.36
C PRO A 275 -12.32 25.27 9.79
N ALA A 276 -13.40 24.91 10.49
CA ALA A 276 -13.31 24.27 11.81
C ALA A 276 -12.53 22.94 11.77
N ARG A 277 -12.57 22.19 10.65
CA ARG A 277 -11.83 20.94 10.50
C ARG A 277 -10.31 21.13 10.36
N LEU A 278 -9.89 22.36 10.15
CA LEU A 278 -8.48 22.72 10.22
C LEU A 278 -7.95 22.57 11.65
N LEU A 279 -8.76 22.90 12.66
CA LEU A 279 -8.44 22.82 14.09
C LEU A 279 -9.13 21.60 14.73
N THR A 280 -8.60 20.40 14.52
CA THR A 280 -9.31 19.14 14.87
C THR A 280 -8.78 18.37 16.08
N ALA A 281 -7.92 18.95 16.91
CA ALA A 281 -7.66 18.36 18.22
C ALA A 281 -8.65 18.87 19.26
N GLU A 282 -9.90 18.42 19.20
CA GLU A 282 -10.81 18.51 20.36
C GLU A 282 -10.57 17.30 21.28
N SER A 283 -10.96 17.38 22.56
CA SER A 283 -10.75 16.24 23.48
C SER A 283 -11.62 15.02 23.13
N THR A 284 -12.61 15.18 22.25
CA THR A 284 -13.56 14.14 21.83
C THR A 284 -13.39 13.71 20.38
N ILE A 285 -12.67 14.49 19.55
CA ILE A 285 -12.56 14.29 18.10
C ILE A 285 -11.08 14.24 17.72
N LEU A 286 -10.70 13.23 16.94
CA LEU A 286 -9.36 13.13 16.38
C LEU A 286 -9.11 14.22 15.34
N TYR A 287 -7.83 14.54 15.13
CA TYR A 287 -7.43 15.31 13.97
C TYR A 287 -8.03 14.73 12.69
N THR A 288 -8.40 15.61 11.74
CA THR A 288 -8.75 15.17 10.39
C THR A 288 -7.52 14.53 9.77
N THR A 289 -7.53 13.19 9.75
CA THR A 289 -6.42 12.33 9.32
C THR A 289 -6.45 12.11 7.81
N PHE A 290 -5.41 11.47 7.27
CA PHE A 290 -5.43 10.99 5.89
C PHE A 290 -6.68 10.17 5.53
N ASP A 291 -7.23 9.38 6.46
CA ASP A 291 -8.40 8.54 6.19
C ASP A 291 -9.63 9.39 5.83
N GLU A 292 -9.83 10.50 6.55
CA GLU A 292 -10.90 11.45 6.27
C GLU A 292 -10.59 12.32 5.05
N ILE A 293 -9.34 12.81 4.94
CA ILE A 293 -8.88 13.69 3.85
C ILE A 293 -9.03 12.98 2.49
N LEU A 294 -8.69 11.70 2.43
CA LEU A 294 -8.64 10.91 1.19
C LEU A 294 -9.94 10.15 0.90
N ALA A 295 -10.95 10.23 1.78
CA ALA A 295 -12.24 9.58 1.59
C ALA A 295 -13.03 10.14 0.40
N LYS A 296 -13.92 9.32 -0.18
CA LYS A 296 -14.82 9.75 -1.26
C LYS A 296 -15.92 10.71 -0.77
N HIS A 297 -16.45 10.46 0.42
CA HIS A 297 -17.53 11.23 1.02
C HIS A 297 -17.12 11.70 2.40
N LEU A 298 -17.66 12.84 2.82
CA LEU A 298 -17.54 13.34 4.19
C LEU A 298 -18.52 12.59 5.12
N ASN A 299 -18.39 12.82 6.43
CA ASN A 299 -19.22 12.15 7.44
C ASN A 299 -20.72 12.48 7.33
N ASP A 300 -21.06 13.62 6.73
CA ASP A 300 -22.44 14.03 6.44
C ASP A 300 -23.00 13.46 5.13
N GLY A 301 -22.21 12.62 4.43
CA GLY A 301 -22.57 12.00 3.15
C GLY A 301 -22.30 12.88 1.93
N SER A 302 -21.88 14.14 2.10
CA SER A 302 -21.51 15.00 0.99
C SER A 302 -20.24 14.52 0.27
N ILE A 303 -20.09 14.87 -1.01
CA ILE A 303 -18.93 14.47 -1.81
C ILE A 303 -17.72 15.31 -1.37
N ASN A 304 -16.61 14.63 -1.05
CA ASN A 304 -15.35 15.29 -0.79
C ASN A 304 -14.84 15.96 -2.08
N GLN A 305 -14.57 17.26 -2.02
CA GLN A 305 -14.11 18.06 -3.17
C GLN A 305 -12.60 17.96 -3.41
N LEU A 306 -11.84 17.45 -2.44
CA LEU A 306 -10.38 17.32 -2.55
C LEU A 306 -9.93 16.44 -3.73
N PRO A 307 -10.52 15.26 -3.99
CA PRO A 307 -10.11 14.43 -5.12
C PRO A 307 -10.32 15.11 -6.47
N HIS A 308 -11.42 15.86 -6.63
CA HIS A 308 -11.66 16.65 -7.84
C HIS A 308 -10.64 17.78 -7.98
N PHE A 309 -10.35 18.48 -6.87
CA PHE A 309 -9.39 19.56 -6.86
C PHE A 309 -7.96 19.08 -7.15
N LEU A 310 -7.47 18.04 -6.47
CA LEU A 310 -6.11 17.51 -6.66
C LEU A 310 -5.94 16.77 -7.99
N GLY A 311 -7.00 16.17 -8.50
CA GLY A 311 -6.96 15.34 -9.71
C GLY A 311 -6.53 13.90 -9.42
N GLU A 312 -6.93 13.02 -10.33
CA GLU A 312 -6.77 11.57 -10.22
C GLU A 312 -5.30 11.12 -10.02
N PRO A 313 -4.29 11.65 -10.74
CA PRO A 313 -2.90 11.20 -10.58
C PRO A 313 -2.36 11.42 -9.16
N ALA A 314 -2.63 12.57 -8.55
CA ALA A 314 -2.20 12.88 -7.19
C ALA A 314 -2.92 12.01 -6.16
N MET A 315 -4.22 11.77 -6.38
CA MET A 315 -5.01 10.87 -5.53
C MET A 315 -4.53 9.42 -5.64
N GLU A 316 -4.26 8.90 -6.84
CA GLU A 316 -3.74 7.54 -7.02
C GLU A 316 -2.35 7.36 -6.38
N PHE A 317 -1.49 8.40 -6.41
CA PHE A 317 -0.21 8.37 -5.70
C PHE A 317 -0.39 8.24 -4.18
N LEU A 318 -1.26 9.09 -3.61
CA LEU A 318 -1.55 9.07 -2.17
C LEU A 318 -2.15 7.73 -1.75
N TRP A 319 -3.09 7.19 -2.52
CA TRP A 319 -3.70 5.88 -2.26
C TRP A 319 -2.70 4.72 -2.38
N ASP A 320 -1.80 4.74 -3.36
CA ASP A 320 -0.71 3.78 -3.45
C ASP A 320 0.18 3.81 -2.21
N PHE A 321 0.66 4.99 -1.83
CA PHE A 321 1.64 5.12 -0.75
C PHE A 321 1.06 4.88 0.65
N LEU A 322 -0.20 5.25 0.86
CA LEU A 322 -0.81 5.30 2.19
C LEU A 322 -1.86 4.20 2.43
N SER A 323 -2.63 3.79 1.42
CA SER A 323 -3.90 3.08 1.66
C SER A 323 -3.98 1.68 1.06
N TYR A 324 -3.52 1.45 -0.18
CA TYR A 324 -3.72 0.15 -0.84
C TYR A 324 -2.99 -0.97 -0.09
N GLN A 325 -3.67 -2.11 0.08
CA GLN A 325 -3.14 -3.27 0.82
C GLN A 325 -1.85 -3.85 0.22
N GLU A 326 -1.76 -3.87 -1.11
CA GLU A 326 -0.57 -4.31 -1.85
C GLU A 326 0.45 -3.17 -2.07
N GLY A 327 0.13 -1.97 -1.58
CA GLY A 327 1.03 -0.81 -1.58
C GLY A 327 1.98 -0.82 -0.37
N PRO A 328 2.94 0.12 -0.33
CA PRO A 328 3.91 0.18 0.74
C PRO A 328 3.32 0.56 2.11
N ARG A 329 2.14 1.22 2.15
CA ARG A 329 1.46 1.67 3.39
C ARG A 329 2.43 2.34 4.36
N ILE A 330 3.24 3.27 3.83
CA ILE A 330 4.44 3.75 4.50
C ILE A 330 4.15 4.40 5.86
N ARG A 331 3.01 5.07 6.00
CA ARG A 331 2.58 5.70 7.24
C ARG A 331 2.34 4.65 8.32
N ASP A 332 1.44 3.71 8.07
CA ASP A 332 1.08 2.64 8.99
C ASP A 332 2.31 1.83 9.42
N ARG A 333 3.13 1.41 8.45
CA ARG A 333 4.31 0.59 8.75
C ARG A 333 5.38 1.35 9.53
N LEU A 334 5.57 2.65 9.26
CA LEU A 334 6.47 3.49 10.05
C LEU A 334 5.91 3.74 11.45
N SER A 335 4.60 3.98 11.61
CA SER A 335 4.00 4.21 12.94
C SER A 335 3.99 2.96 13.81
N HIS A 336 3.86 1.76 13.23
CA HIS A 336 3.88 0.48 13.97
C HIS A 336 5.30 -0.09 14.20
N GLY A 337 6.35 0.64 13.83
CA GLY A 337 7.74 0.19 13.92
C GLY A 337 8.03 -1.07 13.10
N GLU A 338 7.30 -1.32 12.01
CA GLU A 338 7.50 -2.49 11.12
C GLU A 338 8.74 -2.34 10.24
N ILE A 339 9.20 -1.10 10.02
CA ILE A 339 10.30 -0.80 9.11
C ILE A 339 11.55 -0.46 9.90
N ASN A 340 12.66 -1.12 9.56
CA ASN A 340 13.97 -0.75 10.06
C ASN A 340 14.36 0.65 9.52
N LEU A 341 14.47 1.62 10.42
CA LEU A 341 14.78 3.02 10.08
C LEU A 341 16.16 3.21 9.45
N ARG A 342 17.11 2.29 9.67
CA ARG A 342 18.46 2.33 9.07
C ARG A 342 18.47 1.81 7.62
N GLU A 343 17.57 0.89 7.28
CA GLU A 343 17.48 0.25 5.96
C GLU A 343 16.32 0.78 5.11
N PHE A 344 15.80 1.95 5.46
CA PHE A 344 14.66 2.54 4.76
C PHE A 344 14.98 2.82 3.28
N PRO A 345 14.16 2.34 2.32
CA PRO A 345 14.48 2.46 0.90
C PRO A 345 14.53 3.91 0.42
N ARG A 346 15.67 4.28 -0.19
CA ARG A 346 15.87 5.60 -0.80
C ARG A 346 14.78 5.94 -1.81
N GLU A 347 14.36 4.96 -2.61
CA GLU A 347 13.38 5.14 -3.67
C GLU A 347 12.02 5.59 -3.12
N ALA A 348 11.60 5.05 -1.97
CA ALA A 348 10.34 5.43 -1.34
C ALA A 348 10.39 6.88 -0.81
N ALA A 349 11.47 7.23 -0.11
CA ALA A 349 11.68 8.61 0.37
C ALA A 349 11.78 9.60 -0.80
N SER A 350 12.50 9.23 -1.87
CA SER A 350 12.67 10.05 -3.06
C SER A 350 11.35 10.32 -3.75
N GLN A 351 10.47 9.32 -3.87
CA GLN A 351 9.16 9.51 -4.49
C GLN A 351 8.23 10.38 -3.66
N LEU A 352 8.20 10.17 -2.33
CA LEU A 352 7.39 11.00 -1.45
C LEU A 352 7.88 12.46 -1.52
N LEU A 353 9.20 12.68 -1.50
CA LEU A 353 9.78 14.01 -1.63
C LEU A 353 9.48 14.66 -2.98
N THR A 354 9.59 13.91 -4.09
CA THR A 354 9.17 14.37 -5.43
C THR A 354 7.71 14.78 -5.43
N PHE A 355 6.83 13.95 -4.88
CA PHE A 355 5.40 14.24 -4.84
C PHE A 355 5.11 15.48 -3.99
N SER A 356 5.74 15.58 -2.83
CA SER A 356 5.66 16.77 -1.97
C SER A 356 6.07 18.03 -2.72
N LEU A 357 7.20 18.01 -3.46
CA LEU A 357 7.63 19.15 -4.27
C LEU A 357 6.58 19.56 -5.32
N VAL A 358 6.00 18.59 -6.03
CA VAL A 358 4.96 18.89 -7.03
C VAL A 358 3.75 19.57 -6.38
N LEU A 359 3.35 19.13 -5.18
CA LEU A 359 2.32 19.84 -4.42
C LEU A 359 2.78 21.25 -4.04
N LEU A 360 3.99 21.43 -3.52
CA LEU A 360 4.51 22.75 -3.15
C LEU A 360 4.47 23.73 -4.33
N LEU A 361 4.95 23.31 -5.49
CA LEU A 361 4.94 24.09 -6.73
C LEU A 361 3.53 24.47 -7.15
N ARG A 362 2.58 23.54 -7.05
CA ARG A 362 1.17 23.78 -7.38
C ARG A 362 0.52 24.87 -6.52
N PHE A 363 1.02 25.08 -5.31
CA PHE A 363 0.51 26.08 -4.37
C PHE A 363 1.45 27.28 -4.19
N THR A 364 2.37 27.49 -5.12
CA THR A 364 3.25 28.67 -5.16
C THR A 364 2.67 29.72 -6.10
N GLU A 365 2.88 31.00 -5.81
CA GLU A 365 2.42 32.11 -6.65
C GLU A 365 3.06 32.08 -8.05
N GLU A 366 2.31 32.58 -9.03
CA GLU A 366 2.61 32.40 -10.46
C GLU A 366 3.94 33.06 -10.89
N ASP A 367 4.29 34.19 -10.26
CA ASP A 367 5.53 34.92 -10.52
C ASP A 367 6.77 34.09 -10.16
N THR A 368 6.81 33.51 -8.94
CA THR A 368 7.92 32.62 -8.50
C THR A 368 7.93 31.28 -9.23
N LEU A 369 6.75 30.81 -9.64
CA LEU A 369 6.58 29.56 -10.37
C LEU A 369 7.14 29.65 -11.81
N SER A 370 7.14 30.83 -12.42
CA SER A 370 7.61 31.02 -13.80
C SER A 370 9.10 30.72 -13.97
N GLU A 371 9.94 31.21 -13.05
CA GLU A 371 11.39 30.96 -13.04
C GLU A 371 11.72 29.47 -12.80
N LEU A 372 11.01 28.84 -11.86
CA LEU A 372 11.24 27.43 -11.49
C LEU A 372 10.72 26.43 -12.53
N LYS A 373 9.68 26.82 -13.28
CA LYS A 373 9.13 26.00 -14.38
C LYS A 373 10.07 25.88 -15.56
N GLU A 374 11.07 26.75 -15.72
CA GLU A 374 12.06 26.64 -16.80
C GLU A 374 13.11 25.57 -16.53
N GLU A 375 13.28 25.13 -15.28
CA GLU A 375 14.20 24.06 -14.94
C GLU A 375 13.72 22.71 -15.49
N ALA A 376 14.52 22.10 -16.38
CA ALA A 376 14.21 20.81 -17.00
C ALA A 376 13.95 19.69 -15.98
N GLY A 377 14.64 19.73 -14.83
CA GLY A 377 14.42 18.81 -13.72
C GLY A 377 13.02 18.93 -13.14
N VAL A 378 12.55 20.15 -12.89
CA VAL A 378 11.21 20.42 -12.35
C VAL A 378 10.12 20.04 -13.35
N GLN A 379 10.26 20.40 -14.63
CA GLN A 379 9.31 20.02 -15.68
C GLN A 379 9.12 18.50 -15.79
N MET A 380 10.22 17.75 -15.73
CA MET A 380 10.18 16.30 -15.73
C MET A 380 9.39 15.77 -14.53
N LEU A 381 9.58 16.31 -13.32
CA LEU A 381 8.86 15.85 -12.13
C LEU A 381 7.37 16.17 -12.18
N VAL A 382 7.00 17.36 -12.65
CA VAL A 382 5.60 17.76 -12.83
C VAL A 382 4.92 16.82 -13.84
N SER A 383 5.53 16.59 -15.00
CA SER A 383 4.97 15.68 -16.02
C SER A 383 4.83 14.23 -15.51
N LEU A 384 5.78 13.76 -14.70
CA LEU A 384 5.71 12.43 -14.08
C LEU A 384 4.57 12.33 -13.05
N ALA A 385 4.33 13.39 -12.29
CA ALA A 385 3.25 13.43 -11.31
C ALA A 385 1.87 13.56 -11.97
N GLU A 386 1.73 14.38 -13.01
CA GLU A 386 0.50 14.51 -13.80
C GLU A 386 0.17 13.23 -14.59
N GLY A 387 1.19 12.48 -15.00
CA GLY A 387 1.04 11.18 -15.64
C GLY A 387 0.96 9.99 -14.68
N TYR A 388 0.93 10.22 -13.36
CA TYR A 388 0.96 9.14 -12.39
C TYR A 388 -0.27 8.23 -12.54
N ARG A 389 -0.03 6.93 -12.39
CA ARG A 389 -1.07 5.91 -12.36
C ARG A 389 -0.81 4.94 -11.23
N SER A 390 -1.87 4.49 -10.57
CA SER A 390 -1.76 3.50 -9.52
C SER A 390 -1.00 2.26 -10.00
N ARG A 391 0.01 1.88 -9.22
CA ARG A 391 0.83 0.69 -9.42
C ARG A 391 0.54 -0.36 -8.37
N CYS A 392 -0.19 -0.02 -7.31
CA CYS A 392 -0.49 -0.92 -6.21
C CYS A 392 -1.94 -1.44 -6.27
N HIS A 393 -2.79 -0.85 -7.11
CA HIS A 393 -4.16 -1.33 -7.26
C HIS A 393 -4.22 -2.74 -7.88
N PRO A 394 -5.13 -3.63 -7.40
CA PRO A 394 -5.25 -4.99 -7.91
C PRO A 394 -5.45 -5.09 -9.43
N ALA A 395 -6.13 -4.13 -10.05
CA ALA A 395 -6.31 -4.10 -11.51
C ALA A 395 -4.98 -3.94 -12.25
N PHE A 396 -4.09 -3.05 -11.77
CA PHE A 396 -2.75 -2.88 -12.33
C PHE A 396 -1.89 -4.13 -12.11
N GLN A 397 -1.98 -4.75 -10.93
CA GLN A 397 -1.27 -6.00 -10.66
C GLN A 397 -1.73 -7.12 -11.58
N LEU A 398 -3.01 -7.20 -11.91
CA LEU A 398 -3.51 -8.13 -12.93
C LEU A 398 -2.93 -7.85 -14.32
N GLN A 399 -2.84 -6.59 -14.76
CA GLN A 399 -2.18 -6.23 -16.03
C GLN A 399 -0.74 -6.77 -16.06
N LYS A 400 0.01 -6.59 -14.96
CA LYS A 400 1.38 -7.11 -14.83
C LYS A 400 1.42 -8.64 -14.85
N GLN A 401 0.52 -9.32 -14.14
CA GLN A 401 0.43 -10.79 -14.11
C GLN A 401 0.14 -11.36 -15.51
N VAL A 402 -0.80 -10.75 -16.25
CA VAL A 402 -1.14 -11.17 -17.61
C VAL A 402 0.04 -11.01 -18.56
N LEU A 403 0.77 -9.88 -18.50
CA LEU A 403 1.95 -9.66 -19.33
C LEU A 403 3.09 -10.64 -18.99
N SER A 404 3.38 -10.83 -17.71
CA SER A 404 4.39 -11.78 -17.23
C SER A 404 4.07 -13.21 -17.70
N CYS A 405 2.82 -13.64 -17.56
CA CYS A 405 2.40 -14.97 -18.01
C CYS A 405 2.46 -15.09 -19.54
N GLY A 406 2.10 -14.03 -20.27
CA GLY A 406 2.23 -13.97 -21.73
C GLY A 406 3.68 -14.13 -22.19
N GLU A 407 4.63 -13.46 -21.52
CA GLU A 407 6.07 -13.62 -21.77
C GLU A 407 6.56 -15.03 -21.46
N SER A 408 6.13 -15.61 -20.34
CA SER A 408 6.45 -16.98 -19.95
C SER A 408 5.96 -18.02 -20.99
N LEU A 409 4.76 -17.84 -21.55
CA LEU A 409 4.23 -18.72 -22.59
C LEU A 409 5.03 -18.65 -23.91
N ARG A 410 5.58 -17.47 -24.26
CA ARG A 410 6.42 -17.34 -25.48
C ARG A 410 7.67 -18.21 -25.42
N MET A 411 8.17 -18.50 -24.21
CA MET A 411 9.33 -19.36 -24.04
C MET A 411 9.05 -20.81 -24.42
N TRP A 412 7.78 -21.24 -24.49
CA TRP A 412 7.43 -22.60 -24.88
C TRP A 412 7.80 -22.90 -26.33
N ASP A 413 7.66 -21.91 -27.23
CA ASP A 413 7.95 -22.07 -28.66
C ASP A 413 9.45 -22.09 -28.97
N VAL A 414 10.27 -21.53 -28.06
CA VAL A 414 11.74 -21.43 -28.20
C VAL A 414 12.46 -22.68 -27.67
N LEU A 415 11.76 -23.55 -26.95
CA LEU A 415 12.37 -24.74 -26.36
C LEU A 415 12.68 -25.80 -27.43
N PRO A 416 13.87 -26.40 -27.40
CA PRO A 416 14.31 -27.34 -28.42
C PRO A 416 13.42 -28.59 -28.45
N PHE A 417 12.93 -28.92 -29.65
CA PHE A 417 12.22 -30.16 -29.93
C PHE A 417 13.22 -31.25 -30.36
N PRO A 418 13.03 -32.51 -29.95
CA PRO A 418 13.83 -33.62 -30.45
C PRO A 418 13.74 -33.72 -31.99
N GLU A 419 14.87 -33.92 -32.69
CA GLU A 419 14.90 -34.10 -34.16
C GLU A 419 14.33 -35.46 -34.64
N GLU A 420 14.20 -36.45 -33.76
CA GLU A 420 13.67 -37.79 -34.06
C GLU A 420 12.19 -38.05 -33.63
N PRO A 421 11.15 -37.31 -34.08
CA PRO A 421 9.76 -37.67 -33.76
C PRO A 421 8.92 -38.12 -34.97
N ARG A 422 9.40 -37.98 -36.22
CA ARG A 422 8.51 -38.06 -37.40
C ARG A 422 7.88 -39.45 -37.65
N GLN A 423 8.50 -40.54 -37.21
CA GLN A 423 7.97 -41.91 -37.44
C GLN A 423 7.21 -42.48 -36.23
N GLU A 424 7.47 -42.03 -35.00
CA GLU A 424 6.73 -42.45 -33.80
C GLU A 424 5.55 -41.52 -33.47
N ALA A 425 5.62 -40.23 -33.79
CA ALA A 425 4.50 -39.29 -33.63
C ALA A 425 3.37 -39.54 -34.65
N ALA A 426 3.70 -39.92 -35.89
CA ALA A 426 2.73 -40.28 -36.94
C ALA A 426 1.86 -41.51 -36.58
N ARG A 427 2.25 -42.32 -35.59
CA ARG A 427 1.44 -43.44 -35.07
C ARG A 427 0.46 -43.02 -33.96
N LEU A 428 0.57 -41.79 -33.46
CA LEU A 428 -0.32 -41.17 -32.46
C LEU A 428 -1.28 -40.13 -33.07
N GLU A 429 -1.14 -39.86 -34.38
CA GLU A 429 -1.93 -38.88 -35.13
C GLU A 429 -3.30 -39.45 -35.53
N ASP A 430 -4.25 -39.44 -34.59
CA ASP A 430 -5.66 -39.17 -34.90
C ASP A 430 -6.42 -38.72 -33.63
N ASN A 431 -5.99 -37.62 -33.01
CA ASN A 431 -6.73 -37.02 -31.90
C ASN A 431 -7.74 -36.01 -32.44
N SER A 432 -8.89 -36.50 -32.92
CA SER A 432 -10.03 -35.68 -33.34
C SER A 432 -10.40 -34.59 -32.32
N GLU A 433 -10.22 -34.88 -31.02
CA GLU A 433 -10.44 -33.94 -29.91
C GLU A 433 -9.46 -32.75 -29.91
N ALA A 434 -8.17 -32.98 -30.22
CA ALA A 434 -7.18 -31.91 -30.29
C ALA A 434 -7.44 -30.99 -31.50
N HIS A 435 -7.86 -31.56 -32.64
CA HIS A 435 -8.28 -30.79 -33.79
C HIS A 435 -9.53 -29.94 -33.48
N ALA A 436 -10.54 -30.54 -32.83
CA ALA A 436 -11.74 -29.82 -32.38
C ALA A 436 -11.41 -28.65 -31.43
N CYS A 437 -10.47 -28.86 -30.49
CA CYS A 437 -9.97 -27.78 -29.63
C CYS A 437 -9.35 -26.64 -30.44
N ASN A 438 -8.46 -26.95 -31.39
CA ASN A 438 -7.83 -25.92 -32.22
C ASN A 438 -8.85 -25.12 -33.02
N THR A 439 -9.87 -25.78 -33.58
CA THR A 439 -10.98 -25.09 -34.26
C THR A 439 -11.75 -24.17 -33.30
N LEU A 440 -12.05 -24.63 -32.08
CA LEU A 440 -12.73 -23.81 -31.08
C LEU A 440 -11.89 -22.63 -30.62
N ILE A 441 -10.58 -22.83 -30.39
CA ILE A 441 -9.64 -21.77 -30.03
C ILE A 441 -9.66 -20.68 -31.11
N SER A 442 -9.53 -21.04 -32.39
CA SER A 442 -9.57 -20.07 -33.49
C SER A 442 -10.89 -19.31 -33.54
N LYS A 443 -12.03 -20.00 -33.38
CA LYS A 443 -13.37 -19.34 -33.35
C LYS A 443 -13.50 -18.35 -32.21
N ILE A 444 -13.12 -18.74 -31.00
CA ILE A 444 -13.19 -17.88 -29.82
C ILE A 444 -12.22 -16.71 -29.97
N LEU A 445 -10.98 -16.94 -30.40
CA LEU A 445 -10.01 -15.87 -30.63
C LEU A 445 -10.52 -14.83 -31.62
N CYS A 446 -11.12 -15.27 -32.74
CA CYS A 446 -11.75 -14.36 -33.71
C CYS A 446 -12.86 -13.52 -33.06
N GLU A 447 -13.69 -14.12 -32.21
CA GLU A 447 -14.74 -13.39 -31.50
C GLU A 447 -14.16 -12.38 -30.49
N LEU A 448 -13.17 -12.78 -29.69
CA LEU A 448 -12.50 -11.90 -28.73
C LEU A 448 -11.84 -10.70 -29.44
N CYS A 449 -11.20 -10.93 -30.59
CA CYS A 449 -10.55 -9.88 -31.38
C CYS A 449 -11.52 -8.79 -31.86
N ARG A 450 -12.82 -9.10 -32.07
CA ARG A 450 -13.85 -8.11 -32.45
C ARG A 450 -14.19 -7.11 -31.35
N HIS A 451 -13.75 -7.37 -30.13
CA HIS A 451 -13.99 -6.49 -28.96
C HIS A 451 -12.72 -5.78 -28.49
N VAL A 452 -11.62 -5.91 -29.23
CA VAL A 452 -10.38 -5.13 -28.98
C VAL A 452 -10.63 -3.66 -29.36
N PRO A 453 -10.46 -2.71 -28.43
CA PRO A 453 -10.63 -1.29 -28.69
C PRO A 453 -9.68 -0.80 -29.80
N GLY A 454 -10.19 -0.05 -30.78
CA GLY A 454 -9.38 0.61 -31.80
C GLY A 454 -8.79 -0.29 -32.90
N SER A 455 -9.13 -1.58 -32.97
CA SER A 455 -8.59 -2.44 -34.02
C SER A 455 -9.39 -2.37 -35.33
N THR A 456 -8.74 -1.93 -36.40
CA THR A 456 -8.90 -2.50 -37.75
C THR A 456 -8.17 -3.84 -37.77
N CYS A 457 -8.57 -4.78 -36.91
CA CYS A 457 -8.13 -6.17 -37.07
C CYS A 457 -8.87 -6.70 -38.30
N ALA A 458 -8.28 -6.48 -39.49
CA ALA A 458 -8.55 -7.28 -40.67
C ALA A 458 -8.12 -8.71 -40.34
N VAL A 459 -9.01 -9.44 -39.65
CA VAL A 459 -9.00 -10.89 -39.66
C VAL A 459 -9.57 -11.26 -41.01
N ASP A 460 -8.73 -11.17 -42.05
CA ASP A 460 -9.07 -11.75 -43.34
C ASP A 460 -9.30 -13.25 -43.10
N GLY A 461 -10.36 -13.77 -43.70
CA GLY A 461 -10.99 -15.01 -43.29
C GLY A 461 -10.05 -16.20 -43.08
N SER A 462 -10.39 -17.01 -42.08
CA SER A 462 -9.91 -18.36 -41.81
C SER A 462 -8.49 -18.54 -41.23
N ASP A 463 -7.58 -17.57 -41.30
CA ASP A 463 -6.28 -17.67 -40.62
C ASP A 463 -6.27 -16.84 -39.33
N GLY A 464 -5.96 -17.50 -38.21
CA GLY A 464 -5.99 -16.90 -36.87
C GLY A 464 -4.96 -15.77 -36.66
N LEU A 465 -5.04 -15.09 -35.52
CA LEU A 465 -4.10 -14.03 -35.14
C LEU A 465 -2.64 -14.57 -35.15
N PRO A 466 -1.71 -13.96 -35.94
CA PRO A 466 -0.34 -14.41 -36.03
C PRO A 466 0.32 -14.49 -34.64
N PRO A 467 1.10 -15.55 -34.33
CA PRO A 467 1.79 -15.69 -33.04
C PRO A 467 2.62 -14.46 -32.64
N GLU A 468 3.16 -13.73 -33.62
CA GLU A 468 3.96 -12.52 -33.44
C GLU A 468 3.15 -11.31 -32.92
N ARG A 469 1.86 -11.22 -33.29
CA ARG A 469 0.97 -10.10 -32.93
C ARG A 469 0.29 -10.30 -31.57
N ARG A 470 0.15 -11.56 -31.14
CA ARG A 470 -0.44 -11.96 -29.85
C ARG A 470 0.05 -11.17 -28.61
N PRO A 471 1.36 -10.98 -28.40
CA PRO A 471 1.91 -10.29 -27.23
C PRO A 471 1.92 -8.76 -27.36
N GLN A 472 1.90 -8.23 -28.59
CA GLN A 472 1.62 -6.81 -28.80
C GLN A 472 0.18 -6.48 -28.33
N LEU A 473 -0.77 -7.40 -28.58
CA LEU A 473 -2.17 -7.22 -28.25
C LEU A 473 -2.52 -7.16 -26.74
N LEU A 474 -2.35 -8.22 -25.93
CA LEU A 474 -1.28 -8.25 -24.94
C LEU A 474 -1.03 -6.88 -24.28
N LYS A 475 0.10 -6.32 -24.69
CA LYS A 475 0.63 -5.05 -24.21
C LYS A 475 -0.31 -3.88 -24.42
N GLU A 476 -1.00 -3.79 -25.55
CA GLU A 476 -1.96 -2.72 -25.85
C GLU A 476 -3.14 -2.71 -24.88
N LEU A 477 -3.79 -3.86 -24.69
CA LEU A 477 -4.91 -4.00 -23.75
C LEU A 477 -4.47 -3.72 -22.31
N CYS A 478 -3.35 -4.29 -21.88
CA CYS A 478 -2.80 -4.06 -20.55
C CYS A 478 -2.23 -2.63 -20.35
N SER A 479 -2.12 -1.82 -21.40
CA SER A 479 -1.75 -0.39 -21.31
C SER A 479 -2.98 0.53 -21.21
N THR A 480 -4.19 -0.02 -21.39
CA THR A 480 -5.44 0.73 -21.31
C THR A 480 -5.65 1.25 -19.89
N ARG A 481 -6.13 2.49 -19.76
CA ARG A 481 -6.44 3.10 -18.47
C ARG A 481 -7.67 2.45 -17.86
N ILE A 482 -7.56 2.01 -16.61
CA ILE A 482 -8.68 1.50 -15.82
C ILE A 482 -8.85 2.46 -14.64
N PRO A 483 -10.03 3.07 -14.44
CA PRO A 483 -10.29 3.89 -13.27
C PRO A 483 -10.09 3.07 -11.98
N THR A 484 -9.21 3.51 -11.07
CA THR A 484 -8.93 2.77 -9.82
C THR A 484 -9.32 3.50 -8.56
N LEU A 485 -9.46 4.83 -8.63
CA LEU A 485 -9.82 5.65 -7.48
C LEU A 485 -11.26 5.35 -7.02
N PHE A 486 -11.42 5.06 -5.73
CA PHE A 486 -12.70 4.68 -5.12
C PHE A 486 -13.42 3.51 -5.82
N CYS A 487 -12.65 2.56 -6.33
CA CYS A 487 -13.17 1.42 -7.08
C CYS A 487 -14.23 0.63 -6.27
N PRO A 488 -15.45 0.39 -6.82
CA PRO A 488 -16.49 -0.31 -6.09
C PRO A 488 -16.10 -1.75 -5.70
N ARG A 489 -16.59 -2.22 -4.54
CA ARG A 489 -16.33 -3.58 -4.05
C ARG A 489 -16.67 -4.68 -5.07
N LEU A 490 -17.74 -4.48 -5.85
CA LEU A 490 -18.15 -5.41 -6.91
C LEU A 490 -17.11 -5.54 -8.03
N VAL A 491 -16.45 -4.44 -8.39
CA VAL A 491 -15.36 -4.45 -9.39
C VAL A 491 -14.16 -5.21 -8.81
N LEU A 492 -13.80 -4.94 -7.55
CA LEU A 492 -12.71 -5.63 -6.86
C LEU A 492 -12.96 -7.14 -6.74
N GLU A 493 -14.20 -7.59 -6.48
CA GLU A 493 -14.57 -9.02 -6.44
C GLU A 493 -14.25 -9.71 -7.78
N VAL A 494 -14.59 -9.07 -8.90
CA VAL A 494 -14.25 -9.58 -10.24
C VAL A 494 -12.73 -9.61 -10.45
N VAL A 495 -12.03 -8.53 -10.13
CA VAL A 495 -10.56 -8.45 -10.28
C VAL A 495 -9.86 -9.55 -9.47
N VAL A 496 -10.32 -9.85 -8.25
CA VAL A 496 -9.77 -10.93 -7.43
C VAL A 496 -9.89 -12.28 -8.12
N LEU A 497 -11.04 -12.60 -8.72
CA LEU A 497 -11.22 -13.84 -9.48
C LEU A 497 -10.31 -13.88 -10.72
N LEU A 498 -10.22 -12.78 -11.47
CA LEU A 498 -9.35 -12.70 -12.65
C LEU A 498 -7.85 -12.88 -12.27
N ARG A 499 -7.42 -12.32 -11.15
CA ARG A 499 -6.07 -12.53 -10.58
C ARG A 499 -5.83 -13.97 -10.16
N GLY A 500 -6.82 -14.61 -9.56
CA GLY A 500 -6.77 -16.04 -9.25
C GLY A 500 -6.51 -16.88 -10.51
N ILE A 501 -7.27 -16.61 -11.58
CA ILE A 501 -7.12 -17.31 -12.87
C ILE A 501 -5.72 -17.08 -13.45
N SER A 502 -5.28 -15.82 -13.52
CA SER A 502 -3.96 -15.45 -14.05
C SER A 502 -2.81 -16.12 -13.28
N SER A 503 -2.93 -16.19 -11.94
CA SER A 503 -1.92 -16.83 -11.08
C SER A 503 -1.81 -18.33 -11.33
N GLN A 504 -2.95 -19.02 -11.56
CA GLN A 504 -2.90 -20.44 -11.95
C GLN A 504 -2.36 -20.63 -13.36
N CYS A 505 -2.65 -19.74 -14.31
CA CYS A 505 -2.03 -19.78 -15.65
C CYS A 505 -0.50 -19.64 -15.56
N GLN A 506 0.02 -18.72 -14.74
CA GLN A 506 1.46 -18.57 -14.52
C GLN A 506 2.04 -19.86 -13.91
N ARG A 507 1.38 -20.45 -12.91
CA ARG A 507 1.81 -21.71 -12.29
C ARG A 507 1.88 -22.86 -13.31
N VAL A 508 0.89 -22.98 -14.20
CA VAL A 508 0.93 -23.95 -15.32
C VAL A 508 2.14 -23.65 -16.22
N SER A 509 2.36 -22.37 -16.56
CA SER A 509 3.51 -21.93 -17.36
C SER A 509 4.85 -22.36 -16.77
N ASP A 510 5.05 -22.13 -15.48
CA ASP A 510 6.28 -22.47 -14.77
C ASP A 510 6.48 -24.00 -14.70
N GLN A 511 5.42 -24.74 -14.37
CA GLN A 511 5.46 -26.20 -14.30
C GLN A 511 5.79 -26.85 -15.66
N VAL A 512 5.14 -26.40 -16.73
CA VAL A 512 5.37 -26.91 -18.08
C VAL A 512 6.78 -26.54 -18.55
N THR A 513 7.23 -25.31 -18.34
CA THR A 513 8.59 -24.88 -18.69
C THR A 513 9.65 -25.73 -17.99
N ALA A 514 9.53 -25.91 -16.66
CA ALA A 514 10.44 -26.75 -15.90
C ALA A 514 10.40 -28.22 -16.36
N SER A 515 9.21 -28.74 -16.66
CA SER A 515 9.03 -30.11 -17.16
C SER A 515 9.64 -30.31 -18.54
N LEU A 516 9.43 -29.36 -19.47
CA LEU A 516 10.02 -29.38 -20.81
C LEU A 516 11.54 -29.36 -20.73
N GLN A 517 12.13 -28.44 -19.95
CA GLN A 517 13.59 -28.34 -19.79
C GLN A 517 14.20 -29.62 -19.20
N LEU A 518 13.59 -30.15 -18.13
CA LEU A 518 14.06 -31.37 -17.47
C LEU A 518 13.97 -32.59 -18.42
N ARG A 519 12.82 -32.79 -19.06
CA ARG A 519 12.60 -33.93 -19.96
C ARG A 519 13.45 -33.83 -21.22
N HIS A 520 13.63 -32.64 -21.78
CA HIS A 520 14.53 -32.40 -22.90
C HIS A 520 15.97 -32.78 -22.54
N ARG A 521 16.48 -32.31 -21.39
CA ARG A 521 17.83 -32.70 -20.92
C ARG A 521 17.97 -34.21 -20.78
N GLN A 522 16.99 -34.87 -20.14
CA GLN A 522 16.99 -36.33 -19.99
C GLN A 522 16.90 -37.08 -21.33
N TRP A 523 16.22 -36.51 -22.34
CA TRP A 523 16.15 -37.04 -23.69
C TRP A 523 17.52 -37.00 -24.38
N VAL A 524 18.17 -35.83 -24.38
CA VAL A 524 19.50 -35.61 -24.98
C VAL A 524 20.55 -36.50 -24.32
N GLU A 525 20.52 -36.62 -22.99
CA GLU A 525 21.41 -37.50 -22.23
C GLU A 525 21.07 -38.99 -22.36
N ARG A 526 20.04 -39.35 -23.15
CA ARG A 526 19.55 -40.73 -23.35
C ARG A 526 19.14 -41.44 -22.06
N ARG A 527 18.77 -40.69 -21.01
CA ARG A 527 18.38 -41.21 -19.69
C ARG A 527 16.89 -41.60 -19.59
N LEU A 528 16.07 -41.24 -20.57
CA LEU A 528 14.64 -41.59 -20.59
C LEU A 528 14.39 -43.04 -21.04
N ARG A 529 13.66 -43.80 -20.22
CA ARG A 529 13.14 -45.13 -20.58
C ARG A 529 12.01 -45.02 -21.61
N SER A 530 11.73 -46.08 -22.37
CA SER A 530 10.71 -46.09 -23.45
C SER A 530 9.35 -45.50 -23.02
N ARG A 531 8.79 -45.91 -21.88
CA ARG A 531 7.52 -45.33 -21.36
C ARG A 531 7.62 -43.82 -21.06
N GLN A 532 8.77 -43.35 -20.57
CA GLN A 532 9.00 -41.93 -20.27
C GLN A 532 9.20 -41.11 -21.55
N ARG A 533 9.79 -41.71 -22.60
CA ARG A 533 9.89 -41.12 -23.94
C ARG A 533 8.50 -40.92 -24.56
N GLN A 534 7.64 -41.94 -24.50
CA GLN A 534 6.25 -41.83 -24.95
C GLN A 534 5.46 -40.77 -24.17
N ASN A 535 5.65 -40.68 -22.86
CA ASN A 535 5.00 -39.65 -22.04
C ASN A 535 5.49 -38.24 -22.42
N TYR A 536 6.79 -38.08 -22.70
CA TYR A 536 7.35 -36.82 -23.17
C TYR A 536 6.80 -36.41 -24.54
N LEU A 537 6.64 -37.33 -25.49
CA LEU A 537 5.99 -37.03 -26.78
C LEU A 537 4.53 -36.60 -26.61
N ARG A 538 3.76 -37.24 -25.72
CA ARG A 538 2.39 -36.82 -25.39
C ARG A 538 2.37 -35.42 -24.79
N MET A 539 3.30 -35.12 -23.88
CA MET A 539 3.46 -33.79 -23.31
C MET A 539 3.72 -32.75 -24.39
N LEU A 540 4.64 -33.00 -25.33
CA LEU A 540 4.93 -32.06 -26.44
C LEU A 540 3.68 -31.78 -27.29
N ASN A 541 2.88 -32.80 -27.60
CA ASN A 541 1.62 -32.62 -28.32
C ASN A 541 0.61 -31.78 -27.51
N SER A 542 0.40 -32.12 -26.24
CA SER A 542 -0.49 -31.35 -25.35
C SER A 542 -0.03 -29.90 -25.19
N VAL A 543 1.28 -29.64 -25.09
CA VAL A 543 1.86 -28.30 -24.99
C VAL A 543 1.52 -27.44 -26.21
N GLY A 544 1.55 -28.02 -27.42
CA GLY A 544 1.16 -27.34 -28.66
C GLY A 544 -0.29 -26.84 -28.67
N LEU A 545 -1.20 -27.51 -27.95
CA LEU A 545 -2.60 -27.12 -27.78
C LEU A 545 -2.82 -26.21 -26.56
N LEU A 546 -2.14 -26.51 -25.45
CA LEU A 546 -2.28 -25.75 -24.21
C LEU A 546 -1.71 -24.33 -24.33
N SER A 547 -0.66 -24.11 -25.10
CA SER A 547 -0.10 -22.77 -25.34
C SER A 547 -1.14 -21.79 -25.92
N PRO A 548 -1.76 -22.05 -27.09
CA PRO A 548 -2.79 -21.17 -27.63
C PRO A 548 -4.05 -21.12 -26.78
N GLY A 549 -4.39 -22.22 -26.08
CA GLY A 549 -5.50 -22.25 -25.11
C GLY A 549 -5.29 -21.31 -23.92
N LEU A 550 -4.10 -21.33 -23.30
CA LEU A 550 -3.75 -20.42 -22.20
C LEU A 550 -3.63 -18.97 -22.68
N TYR A 551 -3.08 -18.75 -23.88
CA TYR A 551 -3.06 -17.41 -24.48
C TYR A 551 -4.48 -16.84 -24.66
N LEU A 552 -5.43 -17.63 -25.15
CA LEU A 552 -6.84 -17.24 -25.25
C LEU A 552 -7.41 -16.84 -23.88
N ILE A 553 -7.09 -17.59 -22.82
CA ILE A 553 -7.50 -17.21 -21.45
C ILE A 553 -6.88 -15.87 -21.06
N LEU A 554 -5.59 -15.64 -21.30
CA LEU A 554 -4.95 -14.35 -21.00
C LEU A 554 -5.57 -13.18 -21.76
N LEU A 555 -5.91 -13.39 -23.04
CA LEU A 555 -6.61 -12.39 -23.85
C LEU A 555 -8.00 -12.08 -23.30
N LEU A 556 -8.75 -13.11 -22.90
CA LEU A 556 -10.04 -12.97 -22.24
C LEU A 556 -9.89 -12.18 -20.92
N LEU A 557 -8.91 -12.50 -20.07
CA LEU A 557 -8.65 -11.76 -18.84
C LEU A 557 -8.36 -10.28 -19.11
N ALA A 558 -7.55 -9.97 -20.13
CA ALA A 558 -7.23 -8.59 -20.49
C ALA A 558 -8.47 -7.81 -20.97
N LEU A 559 -9.31 -8.40 -21.82
CA LEU A 559 -10.54 -7.78 -22.32
C LEU A 559 -11.59 -7.56 -21.23
N GLU A 560 -11.80 -8.57 -20.37
CA GLU A 560 -12.69 -8.49 -19.22
C GLU A 560 -12.22 -7.41 -18.23
N LEU A 561 -10.90 -7.29 -18.03
CA LEU A 561 -10.31 -6.27 -17.18
C LEU A 561 -10.51 -4.85 -17.74
N VAL A 562 -10.27 -4.64 -19.04
CA VAL A 562 -10.55 -3.35 -19.70
C VAL A 562 -12.03 -2.95 -19.54
N SER A 563 -12.91 -3.96 -19.53
CA SER A 563 -14.36 -3.78 -19.44
C SER A 563 -14.91 -3.94 -18.01
N VAL A 564 -14.05 -3.98 -16.98
CA VAL A 564 -14.45 -4.49 -15.65
C VAL A 564 -15.56 -3.65 -15.01
N HIS A 565 -15.60 -2.35 -15.28
CA HIS A 565 -16.62 -1.44 -14.75
C HIS A 565 -18.02 -1.71 -15.32
N ALA A 566 -18.13 -2.39 -16.47
CA ALA A 566 -19.42 -2.80 -17.02
C ALA A 566 -20.19 -3.77 -16.09
N VAL A 567 -19.52 -4.37 -15.09
CA VAL A 567 -20.18 -5.19 -14.07
C VAL A 567 -21.22 -4.41 -13.28
N LEU A 568 -21.06 -3.10 -13.14
CA LEU A 568 -22.00 -2.24 -12.41
C LEU A 568 -23.37 -2.18 -13.11
N GLY A 569 -23.39 -2.32 -14.44
CA GLY A 569 -24.62 -2.35 -15.23
C GLY A 569 -25.35 -3.69 -15.25
N LYS A 570 -24.75 -4.77 -14.71
CA LYS A 570 -25.43 -6.08 -14.64
C LYS A 570 -26.46 -6.12 -13.52
N SER A 571 -27.60 -6.74 -13.78
CA SER A 571 -28.56 -7.11 -12.73
C SER A 571 -27.96 -8.16 -11.77
N ALA A 572 -28.53 -8.31 -10.57
CA ALA A 572 -28.07 -9.31 -9.60
C ALA A 572 -27.98 -10.75 -10.17
N PRO A 573 -28.99 -11.29 -10.90
CA PRO A 573 -28.89 -12.65 -11.45
C PRO A 573 -27.82 -12.77 -12.55
N GLU A 574 -27.72 -11.78 -13.45
CA GLU A 574 -26.68 -11.78 -14.49
C GLU A 574 -25.27 -11.70 -13.90
N ARG A 575 -25.11 -10.93 -12.82
CA ARG A 575 -23.86 -10.83 -12.06
C ARG A 575 -23.49 -12.18 -11.44
N GLN A 576 -24.43 -12.85 -10.77
CA GLN A 576 -24.19 -14.18 -10.20
C GLN A 576 -23.82 -15.20 -11.28
N GLN A 577 -24.49 -15.16 -12.43
CA GLN A 577 -24.16 -16.04 -13.56
C GLN A 577 -22.74 -15.78 -14.08
N TYR A 578 -22.35 -14.51 -14.20
CA TYR A 578 -21.00 -14.11 -14.61
C TYR A 578 -19.93 -14.54 -13.59
N LEU A 579 -20.17 -14.34 -12.29
CA LEU A 579 -19.24 -14.79 -11.25
C LEU A 579 -19.09 -16.32 -11.21
N ARG A 580 -20.18 -17.06 -11.45
CA ARG A 580 -20.11 -18.53 -11.60
C ARG A 580 -19.28 -18.94 -12.82
N PHE A 581 -19.38 -18.20 -13.92
CA PHE A 581 -18.55 -18.42 -15.10
C PHE A 581 -17.06 -18.19 -14.82
N LEU A 582 -16.69 -17.09 -14.14
CA LEU A 582 -15.30 -16.85 -13.73
C LEU A 582 -14.78 -17.93 -12.78
N LYS A 583 -15.59 -18.37 -11.80
CA LYS A 583 -15.25 -19.47 -10.89
C LYS A 583 -15.05 -20.79 -11.63
N LEU A 584 -15.81 -21.04 -12.71
CA LEU A 584 -15.60 -22.21 -13.57
C LEU A 584 -14.26 -22.14 -14.31
N ILE A 585 -13.87 -20.96 -14.83
CA ILE A 585 -12.55 -20.77 -15.45
C ILE A 585 -11.44 -20.96 -14.41
N LEU A 586 -11.61 -20.43 -13.20
CA LEU A 586 -10.65 -20.62 -12.11
C LEU A 586 -10.49 -22.10 -11.75
N GLN A 587 -11.60 -22.82 -11.56
CA GLN A 587 -11.56 -24.24 -11.28
C GLN A 587 -10.88 -25.02 -12.42
N TYR A 588 -11.10 -24.63 -13.68
CA TYR A 588 -10.40 -25.19 -14.83
C TYR A 588 -8.88 -24.98 -14.71
N THR A 589 -8.41 -23.77 -14.44
CA THR A 589 -6.96 -23.49 -14.37
C THR A 589 -6.30 -24.14 -13.16
N GLU A 590 -7.00 -24.26 -12.02
CA GLU A 590 -6.55 -25.03 -10.86
C GLU A 590 -6.38 -26.52 -11.18
N ASN A 591 -7.36 -27.11 -11.86
CA ASN A 591 -7.31 -28.50 -12.30
C ASN A 591 -6.19 -28.73 -13.33
N LEU A 592 -6.01 -27.77 -14.25
CA LEU A 592 -4.93 -27.82 -15.22
C LEU A 592 -3.57 -27.80 -14.52
N ALA A 593 -3.36 -26.89 -13.56
CA ALA A 593 -2.15 -26.83 -12.74
C ALA A 593 -1.90 -28.11 -11.91
N ALA A 594 -2.97 -28.81 -11.52
CA ALA A 594 -2.83 -30.12 -10.90
C ALA A 594 -2.36 -31.18 -11.91
N TYR A 595 -2.88 -31.17 -13.15
CA TYR A 595 -2.59 -32.18 -14.17
C TYR A 595 -1.21 -32.00 -14.82
N THR A 596 -0.75 -30.76 -14.95
CA THR A 596 0.58 -30.40 -15.49
C THR A 596 1.70 -30.52 -14.47
N ASN A 597 1.39 -30.89 -13.22
CA ASN A 597 2.41 -31.19 -12.22
C ASN A 597 3.25 -32.41 -12.65
N GLN A 598 4.58 -32.30 -12.47
CA GLN A 598 5.58 -33.32 -12.78
C GLN A 598 5.30 -34.71 -12.20
N GLU A 599 4.57 -34.81 -11.10
CA GLU A 599 4.21 -36.08 -10.48
C GLU A 599 3.03 -36.76 -11.18
N LYS A 600 2.01 -35.98 -11.61
CA LYS A 600 0.77 -36.52 -12.16
C LYS A 600 0.86 -36.84 -13.65
N ASN A 601 1.52 -35.99 -14.45
CA ASN A 601 1.73 -36.17 -15.90
C ASN A 601 0.44 -36.54 -16.70
N LYS A 602 -0.70 -35.92 -16.37
CA LYS A 602 -2.02 -36.22 -16.96
C LYS A 602 -2.31 -35.38 -18.20
N TRP A 603 -1.48 -35.55 -19.23
CA TRP A 603 -1.45 -34.69 -20.42
C TRP A 603 -2.64 -34.88 -21.37
N ASN A 604 -3.23 -36.08 -21.43
CA ASN A 604 -4.42 -36.33 -22.26
C ASN A 604 -5.67 -35.79 -21.57
N GLU A 605 -5.79 -36.02 -20.26
CA GLU A 605 -6.89 -35.49 -19.46
C GLU A 605 -6.88 -33.96 -19.41
N ALA A 606 -5.71 -33.34 -19.51
CA ALA A 606 -5.57 -31.90 -19.69
C ALA A 606 -6.21 -31.42 -21.00
N ILE A 607 -6.04 -32.16 -22.12
CA ILE A 607 -6.67 -31.81 -23.41
C ILE A 607 -8.21 -31.90 -23.29
N SER A 608 -8.74 -33.01 -22.76
CA SER A 608 -10.20 -33.16 -22.62
C SER A 608 -10.80 -32.13 -21.66
N LEU A 609 -10.06 -31.76 -20.60
CA LEU A 609 -10.41 -30.67 -19.69
C LEU A 609 -10.44 -29.32 -20.42
N THR A 610 -9.45 -29.03 -21.28
CA THR A 610 -9.40 -27.83 -22.10
C THR A 610 -10.54 -27.78 -23.12
N HIS A 611 -10.87 -28.91 -23.77
CA HIS A 611 -12.01 -28.99 -24.68
C HIS A 611 -13.32 -28.60 -23.99
N ALA A 612 -13.57 -29.14 -22.80
CA ALA A 612 -14.78 -28.87 -22.03
C ALA A 612 -14.90 -27.39 -21.64
N VAL A 613 -13.81 -26.73 -21.21
CA VAL A 613 -13.86 -25.30 -20.86
C VAL A 613 -14.04 -24.42 -22.09
N LEU A 614 -13.42 -24.76 -23.23
CA LEU A 614 -13.56 -23.99 -24.47
C LEU A 614 -15.01 -23.99 -24.97
N LEU A 615 -15.71 -25.12 -24.89
CA LEU A 615 -17.15 -25.17 -25.19
C LEU A 615 -17.96 -24.23 -24.28
N ARG A 616 -17.62 -24.16 -22.99
CA ARG A 616 -18.29 -23.27 -22.02
C ARG A 616 -18.00 -21.80 -22.32
N ILE A 617 -16.75 -21.46 -22.64
CA ILE A 617 -16.34 -20.10 -23.04
C ILE A 617 -17.07 -19.68 -24.31
N TRP A 618 -17.08 -20.54 -25.34
CA TRP A 618 -17.82 -20.29 -26.59
C TRP A 618 -19.31 -20.05 -26.33
N THR A 619 -19.97 -20.95 -25.59
CA THR A 619 -21.40 -20.83 -25.25
C THR A 619 -21.70 -19.51 -24.52
N PHE A 620 -20.84 -19.11 -23.59
CA PHE A 620 -21.03 -17.88 -22.81
C PHE A 620 -20.78 -16.63 -23.67
N SER A 621 -19.85 -16.73 -24.63
CA SER A 621 -19.55 -15.69 -25.60
C SER A 621 -20.70 -15.48 -26.58
N GLU A 622 -21.28 -16.55 -27.16
CA GLU A 622 -22.42 -16.48 -28.07
C GLU A 622 -23.65 -15.83 -27.43
N LYS A 623 -23.87 -16.10 -26.13
CA LYS A 623 -24.95 -15.48 -25.36
C LYS A 623 -24.68 -14.02 -24.97
N LYS A 624 -23.55 -13.45 -25.39
CA LYS A 624 -23.11 -12.08 -25.09
C LYS A 624 -23.06 -11.74 -23.60
N GLN A 625 -22.70 -12.70 -22.74
CA GLN A 625 -22.81 -12.55 -21.28
C GLN A 625 -21.54 -12.01 -20.59
N MET A 626 -20.42 -11.96 -21.29
CA MET A 626 -19.14 -11.38 -20.86
C MET A 626 -19.18 -9.85 -20.69
N LEU A 627 -18.24 -9.26 -19.93
CA LEU A 627 -18.24 -7.80 -19.71
C LEU A 627 -17.87 -7.02 -20.96
N MET A 628 -16.95 -7.53 -21.79
CA MET A 628 -16.57 -6.82 -23.02
C MET A 628 -17.72 -6.64 -24.02
N HIS A 629 -18.76 -7.48 -23.95
CA HIS A 629 -19.96 -7.32 -24.76
C HIS A 629 -20.82 -6.13 -24.32
N LEU A 630 -20.77 -5.77 -23.04
CA LEU A 630 -21.54 -4.66 -22.47
C LEU A 630 -20.81 -3.32 -22.62
N ALA A 631 -19.48 -3.34 -22.68
CA ALA A 631 -18.65 -2.13 -22.76
C ALA A 631 -18.98 -1.23 -23.96
N LYS A 632 -19.42 -1.81 -25.10
CA LYS A 632 -19.79 -1.08 -26.33
C LYS A 632 -20.98 -0.13 -26.20
N ASN A 633 -21.77 -0.20 -25.13
CA ASN A 633 -22.94 0.68 -24.92
C ASN A 633 -22.67 1.86 -23.98
N SER A 634 -21.45 1.99 -23.42
CA SER A 634 -21.16 2.96 -22.35
C SER A 634 -20.45 4.25 -22.81
N THR A 635 -20.00 4.34 -24.06
CA THR A 635 -19.34 5.55 -24.59
C THR A 635 -20.26 6.73 -24.87
N ASN A 636 -21.57 6.61 -24.63
CA ASN A 636 -22.55 7.70 -24.87
C ASN A 636 -23.23 8.23 -23.60
N GLN A 637 -22.81 7.86 -22.40
CA GLN A 637 -23.38 8.41 -21.14
C GLN A 637 -22.30 8.64 -20.08
N VAL A 638 -21.34 9.50 -20.39
CA VAL A 638 -20.61 10.26 -19.37
C VAL A 638 -20.67 11.72 -19.78
N ASP A 639 -21.85 12.31 -19.61
CA ASP A 639 -22.00 13.74 -19.42
C ASP A 639 -23.03 13.95 -18.31
N THR A 640 -22.58 14.65 -17.26
CA THR A 640 -23.38 15.28 -16.19
C THR A 640 -24.16 14.37 -15.22
N SER A 641 -23.55 14.04 -14.07
CA SER A 641 -24.16 14.20 -12.73
C SER A 641 -23.07 14.29 -11.67
#